data_AF-A0A4P5YGE3-F1
#
_entry.id   AF-A0A4P5YGE3-F1
#
_cell.length_a   1.000
_cell.length_b   1.000
_cell.length_c   1.000
_cell.angle_alpha   90.00
_cell.angle_beta   90.00
_cell.angle_gamma   90.00
#
_symmetry.space_group_name_H-M   'P 1'
#
loop_
_entity.id
_entity.type
_entity.pdbx_description
1 polymer ?
#
loop_
_entity_poly.entity_id
_entity_poly.type
_entity_poly.pdbx_seq_one_letter_code
_entity_poly.pdbx_strand_id
1 'polypeptide(L)'
;MVIKTWLTNLPYRLNRRSCVRKLKSGLSGHSAGAAEILEPRALLAAVVLADFNGSYEGTYTGSIVQTVGGGAVDGTFHSDILNGVMSVDVDDIGAVDQPGTINATGVSSVGSDGSLNGVDVKVTYTGKFTAVKPGNDVTSVSGNGTWKAVTTVAGQFGLPKGFQLASGTWTTISYTPPEPNIAPVLEFGDDFVDDPDQTVSEDSGAQTVPGFFSTIDDGEPDLTQTLTLTASVPAADAALFLVPPTINKDTGVLTYTPKGDAFGTTTVTVTLKDNGGTSNGGVDTAVQTFDITITSVNDKPSFTMGANQTAKEGEPAKTVTTFATVNNGAANEAAQTATRTFTVTNNRNDLFAVQPTISPAGVLTYTPLPELLDSTASPFVATVSVTLNDHGGTDNSGVELSDTKTFTITIGALANKLPTIALIDDVATDEDTPTNDVSFTVGDRETSPASLTLSAKSSNTTLVPVANVVFGGTGANRTVKVTPAANQIGTAVITVTVKDANSGTKDEIFTITVNPVNDKPSFTVGANQTAKEGDPAKTVTTFVTAINNGAPSEGDQTATRTFTVTNNRNDLFAVQPTISPAGVLTYTPLPELLDSTASPFVATVSVTLNDHGGTDKGGVEVSDTKTFTITIGALANKLPTIALIDDVDTDEDTPTDVLTFTVGDRETAPAALILSAKSSNAALVPAVNVVFGGTGADRTVQVTPAANQFGTAVITVTVTDGSKGTKDETFTITVNPVNDAPTFANIANMTTKEDTPLAKLAHTVVDVDDLPADLVVTGSSTNGHVQVQVVFVGATRTINLIPEANFVGTDTINLTVSDGEAQSTKSFTLTMTSVNDAPSPVQDGSDAISVAENAVNTTEVFRVNFTDVDAGDHATAFTIKADTVNLTDKIFSITRNGDVGIIKVLDATKLDFEKTKSYSVTVVATDSATPKGLTGERTFTVNVTDVETDVTVNLTDGTAATIGSAANRLEVKQGTTLLAITPANFQYNDLNSLTINGTDGADNIKLLSSMNTTGVNAFLGTVKVLAGGGADTVDARLATKFSAHLDGGAANDKLYGGAKNDTLCGDDGDDLLSGGSGNDTLIGGDTLDTGNDTLLGGTGDDVLLGMGGNDSLDGGAGNDTILGGSGNDTILGGTGADKVLGEAGDDSIKGGAGDDTLDGGGDNDTVKGEGGTDSLNGGAGTNSVIDPVETDINQMDALFEFAIDDILALCDDVVVD
;
A
#
# COMPACT_ATOMS: atom_id res chain seq x y z
N MET A 1 -51.98 28.25 -0.87
CA MET A 1 -53.23 29.01 -0.63
C MET A 1 -54.26 28.56 -1.67
N VAL A 2 -55.56 28.63 -1.35
CA VAL A 2 -56.68 27.98 -2.08
C VAL A 2 -56.72 26.46 -1.87
N ILE A 3 -57.91 25.94 -1.59
CA ILE A 3 -58.26 24.55 -1.28
C ILE A 3 -59.60 24.25 -1.95
N LYS A 4 -59.78 23.05 -2.55
CA LYS A 4 -61.07 22.35 -2.56
C LYS A 4 -60.94 20.85 -2.87
N THR A 5 -61.58 20.05 -2.02
CA THR A 5 -61.79 18.59 -2.06
C THR A 5 -62.98 18.24 -3.00
N TRP A 6 -63.37 16.99 -3.31
CA TRP A 6 -63.31 15.64 -2.66
C TRP A 6 -62.96 14.58 -3.75
N LEU A 7 -62.33 13.42 -3.52
CA LEU A 7 -62.24 12.42 -2.44
C LEU A 7 -63.23 11.22 -2.57
N THR A 8 -62.74 10.10 -3.11
CA THR A 8 -63.02 8.73 -2.61
C THR A 8 -61.98 7.69 -3.08
N ASN A 9 -61.38 7.00 -2.10
CA ASN A 9 -60.73 5.68 -2.06
C ASN A 9 -59.58 5.27 -3.02
N LEU A 10 -58.63 4.58 -2.37
CA LEU A 10 -57.37 3.96 -2.82
C LEU A 10 -57.50 2.41 -2.75
N PRO A 11 -56.52 1.56 -3.13
CA PRO A 11 -55.12 1.88 -3.46
C PRO A 11 -54.53 1.33 -4.78
N TYR A 12 -53.54 2.09 -5.28
CA TYR A 12 -52.17 1.69 -5.65
C TYR A 12 -51.75 0.19 -5.56
N ARG A 13 -50.86 -0.34 -6.41
CA ARG A 13 -49.92 0.27 -7.40
C ARG A 13 -49.93 -0.48 -8.75
N LEU A 14 -49.53 0.21 -9.83
CA LEU A 14 -49.14 -0.42 -11.11
C LEU A 14 -47.66 -0.18 -11.43
N ASN A 15 -47.11 -1.01 -12.30
CA ASN A 15 -45.68 -1.23 -12.54
C ASN A 15 -45.07 -0.36 -13.66
N ARG A 16 -43.75 -0.54 -13.88
CA ARG A 16 -42.84 0.01 -14.94
C ARG A 16 -42.11 1.31 -14.57
N ARG A 17 -40.76 1.39 -14.51
CA ARG A 17 -39.66 0.98 -15.44
C ARG A 17 -39.61 1.78 -16.76
N SER A 18 -38.56 2.58 -16.98
CA SER A 18 -37.84 2.67 -18.29
C SER A 18 -36.55 3.53 -18.29
N CYS A 19 -35.44 2.88 -18.67
CA CYS A 19 -34.28 3.35 -19.47
C CYS A 19 -33.43 4.59 -19.13
N VAL A 20 -32.21 4.27 -18.63
CA VAL A 20 -30.86 4.80 -19.00
C VAL A 20 -29.87 3.60 -18.86
N ARG A 21 -29.05 3.09 -19.81
CA ARG A 21 -28.71 3.34 -21.24
C ARG A 21 -27.69 4.46 -21.53
N LYS A 22 -26.44 4.23 -22.00
CA LYS A 22 -25.63 2.99 -22.25
C LYS A 22 -24.14 3.36 -22.54
N LEU A 23 -23.15 2.60 -22.02
CA LEU A 23 -21.75 2.40 -22.50
C LEU A 23 -21.04 1.54 -21.41
N LYS A 24 -20.34 0.42 -21.67
CA LYS A 24 -19.64 -0.05 -22.88
C LYS A 24 -20.09 -1.46 -23.37
N SER A 25 -19.50 -1.85 -24.50
CA SER A 25 -19.23 -3.22 -24.97
C SER A 25 -18.77 -4.21 -23.88
N GLY A 26 -18.89 -5.53 -24.04
CA GLY A 26 -19.34 -6.34 -25.20
C GLY A 26 -18.73 -7.75 -25.13
N LEU A 27 -19.29 -8.72 -25.87
CA LEU A 27 -19.20 -10.18 -25.65
C LEU A 27 -20.02 -10.63 -24.41
N SER A 28 -20.89 -11.68 -24.39
CA SER A 28 -21.38 -12.67 -25.38
C SER A 28 -20.30 -13.46 -26.15
N GLY A 29 -20.06 -14.75 -25.98
CA GLY A 29 -20.75 -15.87 -25.32
C GLY A 29 -19.83 -17.10 -25.49
N HIS A 30 -20.26 -18.36 -25.47
CA HIS A 30 -21.62 -18.90 -25.33
C HIS A 30 -21.55 -20.32 -24.73
N SER A 31 -22.72 -20.95 -24.57
CA SER A 31 -23.01 -22.22 -23.90
C SER A 31 -22.48 -23.51 -24.58
N ALA A 32 -22.75 -24.66 -23.94
CA ALA A 32 -22.23 -26.00 -24.23
C ALA A 32 -22.58 -26.57 -25.63
N GLY A 33 -21.76 -27.54 -26.10
CA GLY A 33 -21.78 -27.97 -27.51
C GLY A 33 -21.97 -29.47 -27.86
N ALA A 34 -21.62 -30.44 -26.99
CA ALA A 34 -21.63 -31.90 -27.30
C ALA A 34 -20.73 -32.32 -28.49
N ALA A 35 -20.49 -33.60 -28.83
CA ALA A 35 -20.47 -34.87 -28.08
C ALA A 35 -19.79 -35.92 -28.99
N GLU A 36 -19.08 -36.92 -28.43
CA GLU A 36 -19.09 -38.26 -29.02
C GLU A 36 -18.66 -39.38 -28.06
N ILE A 37 -19.27 -40.53 -28.32
CA ILE A 37 -19.19 -41.84 -27.69
C ILE A 37 -17.74 -42.38 -27.66
N LEU A 38 -17.25 -42.87 -26.50
CA LEU A 38 -16.79 -44.27 -26.34
C LEU A 38 -16.35 -44.61 -24.89
N GLU A 39 -16.73 -45.80 -24.44
CA GLU A 39 -16.08 -46.56 -23.35
C GLU A 39 -14.74 -47.18 -23.84
N PRO A 40 -13.83 -47.73 -22.99
CA PRO A 40 -13.73 -47.60 -21.53
C PRO A 40 -12.29 -47.52 -20.94
N ARG A 41 -12.20 -47.47 -19.60
CA ARG A 41 -11.10 -47.95 -18.71
C ARG A 41 -9.76 -47.21 -18.67
N ALA A 42 -9.15 -47.31 -17.47
CA ALA A 42 -7.72 -47.20 -17.16
C ALA A 42 -7.06 -45.80 -17.28
N LEU A 43 -5.92 -45.50 -16.64
CA LEU A 43 -5.33 -45.88 -15.34
C LEU A 43 -4.02 -45.07 -15.20
N LEU A 44 -3.73 -44.51 -14.01
CA LEU A 44 -2.36 -44.13 -13.58
C LEU A 44 -1.65 -42.97 -14.34
N ALA A 45 -0.47 -42.57 -13.82
CA ALA A 45 0.49 -41.56 -14.32
C ALA A 45 -0.05 -40.11 -14.41
N ALA A 46 0.44 -39.08 -13.71
CA ALA A 46 1.71 -38.78 -13.02
C ALA A 46 2.90 -38.31 -13.89
N VAL A 47 3.54 -37.23 -13.41
CA VAL A 47 5.00 -36.94 -13.47
C VAL A 47 5.60 -36.21 -14.72
N VAL A 48 5.82 -34.90 -14.51
CA VAL A 48 7.09 -34.14 -14.70
C VAL A 48 7.62 -33.80 -16.11
N LEU A 49 8.04 -32.53 -16.26
CA LEU A 49 9.35 -32.01 -16.73
C LEU A 49 9.27 -30.46 -16.81
N ALA A 50 10.25 -29.63 -16.48
CA ALA A 50 11.59 -29.76 -15.84
C ALA A 50 12.06 -28.33 -15.41
N ASP A 51 13.19 -28.03 -14.72
CA ASP A 51 14.23 -28.74 -13.93
C ASP A 51 14.73 -27.68 -12.87
N PHE A 52 15.98 -27.37 -12.44
CA PHE A 52 17.37 -27.86 -12.55
C PHE A 52 18.18 -27.31 -11.32
N ASN A 53 19.30 -27.85 -10.82
CA ASN A 53 19.64 -29.21 -10.38
C ASN A 53 20.97 -29.15 -9.57
N GLY A 54 20.95 -29.40 -8.25
CA GLY A 54 22.15 -29.82 -7.47
C GLY A 54 22.55 -28.98 -6.23
N SER A 55 23.32 -29.51 -5.27
CA SER A 55 24.06 -30.79 -5.30
C SER A 55 24.48 -31.37 -3.92
N TYR A 56 24.19 -32.67 -3.68
CA TYR A 56 24.94 -33.73 -2.93
C TYR A 56 25.41 -33.53 -1.45
N GLU A 57 25.52 -34.55 -0.57
CA GLU A 57 25.24 -36.02 -0.59
C GLU A 57 24.17 -36.38 0.50
N GLY A 58 24.10 -37.48 1.30
CA GLY A 58 24.92 -38.70 1.43
C GLY A 58 24.36 -39.82 2.36
N THR A 59 25.13 -40.89 2.64
CA THR A 59 24.56 -42.25 2.87
C THR A 59 25.12 -43.21 3.97
N TYR A 60 24.34 -44.30 4.18
CA TYR A 60 24.59 -45.59 4.87
C TYR A 60 24.32 -45.64 6.41
N THR A 61 24.02 -46.77 7.09
CA THR A 61 24.13 -48.23 6.73
C THR A 61 23.09 -49.11 7.48
N GLY A 62 22.59 -50.22 6.89
CA GLY A 62 21.73 -51.24 7.53
C GLY A 62 20.78 -51.97 6.56
N SER A 63 19.98 -53.00 6.91
CA SER A 63 20.03 -53.95 8.07
C SER A 63 19.21 -55.23 7.80
N ILE A 64 19.56 -56.38 8.41
CA ILE A 64 19.07 -57.78 8.14
C ILE A 64 19.15 -58.61 9.48
N VAL A 65 18.37 -59.66 9.85
CA VAL A 65 17.80 -60.84 9.15
C VAL A 65 16.57 -61.50 9.85
N GLN A 66 15.59 -61.98 9.04
CA GLN A 66 14.75 -63.22 9.05
C GLN A 66 14.97 -64.32 10.16
N THR A 67 14.06 -65.23 10.59
CA THR A 67 12.97 -65.98 9.90
C THR A 67 11.91 -66.65 10.84
N VAL A 68 10.65 -66.69 10.37
CA VAL A 68 9.42 -67.50 10.67
C VAL A 68 9.51 -68.85 11.45
N GLY A 69 8.49 -69.18 12.29
CA GLY A 69 8.01 -70.59 12.41
C GLY A 69 7.19 -71.06 13.66
N GLY A 70 5.89 -71.37 13.47
CA GLY A 70 5.14 -72.45 14.19
C GLY A 70 4.56 -72.17 15.60
N GLY A 71 3.31 -72.57 15.87
CA GLY A 71 2.61 -72.26 17.13
C GLY A 71 1.84 -73.42 17.81
N ALA A 72 1.02 -73.03 18.80
CA ALA A 72 0.04 -73.81 19.59
C ALA A 72 0.54 -74.76 20.71
N VAL A 73 0.28 -74.38 21.97
CA VAL A 73 -0.52 -75.14 22.97
C VAL A 73 -1.33 -74.12 23.81
N ASP A 74 -2.42 -74.53 24.43
CA ASP A 74 -3.44 -73.73 25.14
C ASP A 74 -3.33 -73.83 26.70
N GLY A 75 -3.97 -72.93 27.46
CA GLY A 75 -4.33 -73.19 28.86
C GLY A 75 -4.23 -72.07 29.94
N THR A 76 -5.04 -70.99 29.84
CA THR A 76 -5.82 -70.36 30.97
C THR A 76 -5.12 -69.85 32.28
N PHE A 77 -5.62 -68.87 33.07
CA PHE A 77 -6.88 -68.07 33.10
C PHE A 77 -6.71 -66.82 34.02
N HIS A 78 -7.51 -65.75 33.78
CA HIS A 78 -7.90 -64.65 34.72
C HIS A 78 -6.80 -63.72 35.30
N SER A 79 -7.07 -62.48 35.71
CA SER A 79 -8.08 -61.46 35.30
C SER A 79 -7.77 -60.09 35.93
N ASP A 80 -8.50 -59.07 35.48
CA ASP A 80 -8.55 -57.66 35.89
C ASP A 80 -8.33 -57.32 37.37
N ILE A 81 -7.55 -56.25 37.62
CA ILE A 81 -7.56 -55.28 38.74
C ILE A 81 -6.44 -54.24 38.40
N LEU A 82 -6.64 -52.93 38.29
CA LEU A 82 -7.38 -51.91 39.08
C LEU A 82 -6.57 -51.35 40.28
N ASN A 83 -6.29 -50.04 40.27
CA ASN A 83 -5.67 -49.25 41.36
C ASN A 83 -4.22 -49.66 41.76
N GLY A 84 -3.36 -48.80 42.31
CA GLY A 84 -3.52 -47.43 42.82
C GLY A 84 -3.60 -47.39 44.35
N VAL A 85 -2.75 -46.60 45.02
CA VAL A 85 -2.96 -46.11 46.41
C VAL A 85 -1.95 -45.01 46.79
N MET A 86 -2.49 -43.86 47.23
CA MET A 86 -1.99 -42.88 48.21
C MET A 86 -0.47 -42.59 48.35
N SER A 87 -0.08 -41.31 48.22
CA SER A 87 0.01 -40.43 49.41
C SER A 87 0.75 -39.10 49.13
N VAL A 88 0.01 -38.00 49.02
CA VAL A 88 0.43 -36.65 49.51
C VAL A 88 -0.82 -35.98 50.10
N ASP A 89 -0.63 -35.23 51.18
CA ASP A 89 -1.62 -34.48 51.96
C ASP A 89 -0.92 -33.20 52.50
N VAL A 90 -1.69 -32.26 53.07
CA VAL A 90 -1.28 -31.05 53.80
C VAL A 90 -0.91 -29.80 52.96
N ASP A 91 -1.84 -28.84 52.97
CA ASP A 91 -1.74 -27.35 52.95
C ASP A 91 -1.02 -26.63 51.77
N ASP A 92 -1.32 -25.37 51.40
CA ASP A 92 -2.17 -24.33 52.03
C ASP A 92 -2.87 -23.41 50.98
N ILE A 93 -3.72 -22.47 51.41
CA ILE A 93 -4.68 -21.71 50.58
C ILE A 93 -4.27 -20.26 50.28
N GLY A 94 -4.28 -19.89 48.99
CA GLY A 94 -4.51 -18.51 48.50
C GLY A 94 -3.34 -17.51 48.57
N ALA A 95 -3.43 -16.32 47.97
CA ALA A 95 -4.46 -15.78 47.06
C ALA A 95 -3.97 -14.54 46.28
N VAL A 96 -4.56 -14.31 45.10
CA VAL A 96 -4.86 -13.00 44.46
C VAL A 96 -3.72 -12.11 43.89
N ASP A 97 -4.01 -11.66 42.67
CA ASP A 97 -3.55 -10.48 41.91
C ASP A 97 -2.28 -10.46 41.03
N GLN A 98 -2.43 -9.66 39.97
CA GLN A 98 -1.49 -9.30 38.90
C GLN A 98 -0.73 -7.99 39.26
N PRO A 99 0.17 -7.38 38.42
CA PRO A 99 0.46 -7.64 37.00
C PRO A 99 1.95 -7.61 36.59
N GLY A 100 2.21 -7.65 35.28
CA GLY A 100 3.28 -6.84 34.67
C GLY A 100 4.53 -7.58 34.21
N THR A 101 4.45 -8.23 33.04
CA THR A 101 5.62 -8.63 32.26
C THR A 101 6.37 -7.44 31.68
N ILE A 102 7.70 -7.54 31.57
CA ILE A 102 8.45 -7.44 30.30
C ILE A 102 9.91 -7.82 30.55
N ASN A 103 10.51 -8.52 29.57
CA ASN A 103 11.90 -8.96 29.62
C ASN A 103 12.68 -8.25 28.49
N ALA A 104 13.71 -7.46 28.84
CA ALA A 104 14.52 -6.72 27.87
C ALA A 104 15.97 -6.56 28.35
N THR A 105 16.91 -7.17 27.64
CA THR A 105 18.37 -7.01 27.84
C THR A 105 19.06 -7.13 26.47
N GLY A 106 20.08 -6.35 26.10
CA GLY A 106 20.70 -5.15 26.71
C GLY A 106 21.48 -4.41 25.61
N VAL A 107 22.42 -3.48 25.86
CA VAL A 107 23.08 -3.07 27.11
C VAL A 107 23.51 -1.59 26.98
N SER A 108 23.21 -0.76 27.98
CA SER A 108 23.86 0.56 28.13
C SER A 108 23.97 1.01 29.59
N SER A 109 25.20 1.18 30.08
CA SER A 109 25.61 1.81 31.35
C SER A 109 25.06 1.26 32.69
N VAL A 110 25.97 1.14 33.66
CA VAL A 110 25.69 0.85 35.08
C VAL A 110 25.86 2.15 35.87
N GLY A 111 24.99 2.42 36.86
CA GLY A 111 25.32 3.44 37.88
C GLY A 111 24.16 4.10 38.63
N SER A 112 23.72 3.46 39.72
CA SER A 112 23.40 4.11 41.01
C SER A 112 22.98 5.61 41.03
N ASP A 113 21.68 5.87 41.12
CA ASP A 113 21.04 6.26 42.40
C ASP A 113 19.51 6.02 42.34
N GLY A 114 18.80 6.34 43.42
CA GLY A 114 17.46 5.78 43.71
C GLY A 114 16.30 6.77 43.54
N SER A 115 15.30 6.33 42.78
CA SER A 115 13.96 6.94 42.60
C SER A 115 13.90 8.28 41.84
N LEU A 116 12.71 8.57 41.28
CA LEU A 116 12.12 9.90 41.40
C LEU A 116 10.61 9.88 41.09
N ASN A 117 9.78 10.04 42.11
CA ASN A 117 8.70 11.05 42.20
C ASN A 117 7.87 10.82 43.47
N GLY A 118 7.75 11.84 44.33
CA GLY A 118 7.05 11.68 45.63
C GLY A 118 7.32 12.71 46.72
N VAL A 119 7.96 13.85 46.40
CA VAL A 119 8.00 15.12 47.17
C VAL A 119 7.99 15.04 48.72
N ASP A 120 9.14 15.24 49.36
CA ASP A 120 9.25 16.34 50.33
C ASP A 120 10.69 16.89 50.55
N VAL A 121 10.74 18.14 51.01
CA VAL A 121 11.73 19.22 50.85
C VAL A 121 13.10 19.11 51.62
N LYS A 122 14.23 19.50 50.95
CA LYS A 122 15.59 19.90 51.45
C LYS A 122 16.48 18.80 52.12
N VAL A 123 17.79 18.60 51.88
CA VAL A 123 18.94 19.25 51.14
C VAL A 123 20.01 18.14 50.79
N THR A 124 21.26 18.28 50.27
CA THR A 124 22.38 19.26 50.41
C THR A 124 23.53 19.05 49.36
N TYR A 125 24.51 19.96 49.28
CA TYR A 125 25.79 19.87 48.53
C TYR A 125 26.95 19.28 49.42
N THR A 126 28.19 18.91 48.98
CA THR A 126 29.03 19.34 47.82
C THR A 126 30.22 18.37 47.48
N GLY A 127 30.41 18.01 46.18
CA GLY A 127 31.67 18.15 45.38
C GLY A 127 32.96 17.29 45.52
N LYS A 128 33.59 17.01 44.33
CA LYS A 128 35.05 16.82 44.02
C LYS A 128 35.76 15.50 44.46
N PHE A 129 36.85 14.99 43.84
CA PHE A 129 37.69 15.37 42.66
C PHE A 129 38.55 14.17 42.11
N THR A 130 39.04 14.29 40.86
CA THR A 130 40.28 13.78 40.14
C THR A 130 41.35 12.88 40.84
N ALA A 131 42.34 12.24 40.17
CA ALA A 131 42.66 11.73 38.80
C ALA A 131 44.19 11.43 38.72
N VAL A 132 44.70 10.61 37.78
CA VAL A 132 46.17 10.40 37.55
C VAL A 132 46.52 10.30 36.04
N LYS A 133 47.75 10.68 35.66
CA LYS A 133 48.35 10.80 34.30
C LYS A 133 49.48 9.75 34.08
N PRO A 134 50.14 9.63 32.89
CA PRO A 134 50.08 10.38 31.61
C PRO A 134 49.62 9.47 30.43
N GLY A 135 49.78 9.73 29.11
CA GLY A 135 50.36 10.84 28.31
C GLY A 135 51.84 10.64 27.88
N ASN A 136 52.39 11.28 26.83
CA ASN A 136 51.82 11.98 25.65
C ASN A 136 52.96 12.41 24.67
N ASP A 137 52.80 12.29 23.34
CA ASP A 137 53.63 12.96 22.30
C ASP A 137 52.76 13.37 21.07
N VAL A 138 53.24 14.23 20.15
CA VAL A 138 52.39 15.26 19.49
C VAL A 138 52.48 15.38 17.94
N THR A 139 51.33 15.57 17.25
CA THR A 139 51.23 16.38 16.00
C THR A 139 49.82 16.92 15.63
N SER A 140 49.77 18.19 15.19
CA SER A 140 48.82 18.86 14.24
C SER A 140 47.27 18.79 14.35
N VAL A 141 46.69 19.75 15.10
CA VAL A 141 45.68 20.79 14.71
C VAL A 141 44.63 20.55 13.58
N SER A 142 43.33 20.65 13.93
CA SER A 142 42.35 21.68 13.44
C SER A 142 40.92 21.36 13.95
N GLY A 143 40.00 22.32 14.20
CA GLY A 143 40.12 23.79 14.23
C GLY A 143 38.85 24.49 14.77
N ASN A 144 38.99 25.77 15.16
CA ASN A 144 37.98 26.81 15.46
C ASN A 144 36.75 26.53 16.36
N GLY A 145 36.58 27.40 17.35
CA GLY A 145 35.30 27.71 18.02
C GLY A 145 35.23 29.20 18.36
N THR A 146 34.08 29.69 18.85
CA THR A 146 33.91 31.10 19.24
C THR A 146 33.09 31.22 20.53
N TRP A 147 33.51 32.08 21.46
CA TRP A 147 32.90 32.25 22.79
C TRP A 147 32.14 33.57 22.94
N LYS A 148 31.22 33.60 23.92
CA LYS A 148 30.28 34.71 24.14
C LYS A 148 30.61 35.54 25.40
N ALA A 149 30.75 36.85 25.18
CA ALA A 149 30.27 37.95 26.02
C ALA A 149 31.00 38.41 27.32
N VAL A 150 30.66 39.66 27.65
CA VAL A 150 30.85 40.46 28.89
C VAL A 150 32.24 41.09 29.13
N THR A 151 32.28 42.42 29.13
CA THR A 151 33.45 43.26 29.48
C THR A 151 32.98 44.66 29.88
N THR A 152 33.40 45.18 31.03
CA THR A 152 33.06 46.54 31.55
C THR A 152 34.02 46.92 32.70
N VAL A 153 34.56 48.13 32.83
CA VAL A 153 34.43 49.38 32.03
C VAL A 153 35.77 50.14 31.98
N ALA A 154 36.00 50.88 30.89
CA ALA A 154 36.84 52.10 30.73
C ALA A 154 38.31 52.12 31.24
N GLY A 155 39.25 52.22 30.29
CA GLY A 155 40.65 52.63 30.47
C GLY A 155 41.36 52.70 29.11
N GLN A 156 42.20 53.71 28.85
CA GLN A 156 42.66 54.05 27.48
C GLN A 156 44.20 54.09 27.35
N PHE A 157 44.72 53.62 26.21
CA PHE A 157 46.11 53.71 25.71
C PHE A 157 47.26 53.05 26.52
N GLY A 158 48.35 52.68 25.83
CA GLY A 158 49.70 52.59 26.44
C GLY A 158 50.57 51.38 26.07
N LEU A 159 51.23 51.41 24.91
CA LEU A 159 52.22 50.40 24.44
C LEU A 159 53.43 50.20 25.38
N PRO A 160 54.01 48.98 25.39
CA PRO A 160 55.46 48.80 25.51
C PRO A 160 56.03 47.81 24.46
N LYS A 161 57.31 47.89 24.04
CA LYS A 161 58.32 48.97 24.11
C LYS A 161 59.44 48.68 23.09
N GLY A 162 59.63 49.54 22.10
CA GLY A 162 60.95 49.76 21.47
C GLY A 162 61.70 50.85 22.24
N PHE A 163 63.04 50.88 22.24
CA PHE A 163 63.79 51.76 23.14
C PHE A 163 65.10 52.31 22.54
N GLN A 164 65.60 53.38 23.18
CA GLN A 164 66.80 54.18 22.85
C GLN A 164 66.62 55.15 21.66
N LEU A 165 67.21 56.35 21.65
CA LEU A 165 68.11 57.01 22.62
C LEU A 165 67.44 58.24 23.28
N ALA A 166 67.91 58.92 24.34
CA ALA A 166 68.69 58.58 25.56
C ALA A 166 69.42 59.83 26.13
N SER A 167 68.66 60.86 26.52
CA SER A 167 69.01 61.94 27.48
C SER A 167 67.69 62.66 27.79
N GLY A 168 67.25 62.97 29.01
CA GLY A 168 67.93 63.46 30.23
C GLY A 168 67.28 64.83 30.57
N THR A 169 66.92 65.20 31.80
CA THR A 169 67.10 64.52 33.11
C THR A 169 66.23 65.18 34.21
N TRP A 170 66.08 64.51 35.37
CA TRP A 170 65.74 65.03 36.71
C TRP A 170 64.37 65.71 36.99
N THR A 171 63.51 64.96 37.71
CA THR A 171 62.96 65.24 39.08
C THR A 171 62.82 66.70 39.56
N THR A 172 61.78 67.10 40.32
CA THR A 172 61.34 66.47 41.58
C THR A 172 59.95 67.00 42.02
N ILE A 173 59.23 66.28 42.88
CA ILE A 173 58.01 66.77 43.58
C ILE A 173 58.41 67.64 44.78
N SER A 174 57.80 68.82 44.92
CA SER A 174 57.72 69.60 46.16
C SER A 174 56.36 70.30 46.26
N TYR A 175 55.86 70.51 47.48
CA TYR A 175 54.53 71.05 47.79
C TYR A 175 54.73 72.44 48.48
N THR A 176 54.01 73.51 48.08
CA THR A 176 54.14 74.94 48.61
C THR A 176 55.55 75.68 48.20
N PRO A 177 55.88 77.03 47.92
CA PRO A 177 56.76 77.65 46.75
C PRO A 177 58.32 78.31 46.70
N PRO A 178 58.82 79.53 46.12
CA PRO A 178 60.07 79.83 45.18
C PRO A 178 61.11 81.12 45.28
N GLU A 179 62.06 81.54 44.29
CA GLU A 179 62.73 82.93 43.86
C GLU A 179 64.22 83.15 43.13
N PRO A 180 64.75 84.34 42.54
CA PRO A 180 65.98 84.60 41.57
C PRO A 180 67.01 85.92 41.54
N ASN A 181 68.10 86.14 40.64
CA ASN A 181 69.06 87.39 40.45
C ASN A 181 70.12 87.69 39.20
N ILE A 182 71.12 88.70 39.18
CA ILE A 182 72.04 89.34 38.02
C ILE A 182 73.62 89.72 38.30
N ALA A 183 74.66 90.45 37.65
CA ALA A 183 75.09 91.47 36.52
C ALA A 183 76.72 91.73 36.15
N PRO A 184 77.26 92.66 35.21
CA PRO A 184 78.69 92.79 34.53
C PRO A 184 79.63 94.14 34.39
N VAL A 185 80.86 94.24 33.69
CA VAL A 185 81.89 95.42 33.48
C VAL A 185 82.92 95.54 32.17
N LEU A 186 84.01 96.43 32.02
CA LEU A 186 84.87 96.87 30.76
C LEU A 186 86.35 97.60 30.84
N GLU A 187 87.25 97.82 29.78
CA GLU A 187 88.71 98.46 29.77
C GLU A 187 89.49 99.17 28.47
N PHE A 188 90.88 99.31 28.26
CA PHE A 188 91.73 100.38 27.43
C PHE A 188 93.17 100.10 26.61
N GLY A 189 94.00 101.06 25.94
CA GLY A 189 95.31 100.91 25.05
C GLY A 189 96.36 102.13 24.58
N ASP A 190 97.47 102.02 23.70
CA ASP A 190 98.71 102.98 23.38
C ASP A 190 99.64 102.95 21.99
N ASP A 191 100.80 103.74 21.67
CA ASP A 191 101.58 104.02 20.28
C ASP A 191 103.18 104.52 20.07
N PHE A 192 103.96 104.58 18.87
CA PHE A 192 105.45 105.11 18.55
C PHE A 192 106.20 105.27 17.04
N VAL A 193 107.49 105.82 16.75
CA VAL A 193 108.27 106.20 15.38
C VAL A 193 109.93 106.37 15.13
N ASP A 194 110.56 106.61 13.86
CA ASP A 194 111.95 106.95 13.18
C ASP A 194 111.65 107.76 11.83
N ASP A 195 112.38 107.82 10.67
CA ASP A 195 111.69 108.13 9.35
C ASP A 195 111.39 106.79 8.64
N PRO A 196 110.11 106.35 8.62
CA PRO A 196 109.81 104.97 8.99
C PRO A 196 109.95 103.92 7.88
N ASP A 197 110.14 102.67 8.33
CA ASP A 197 110.09 101.45 7.53
C ASP A 197 108.85 101.39 6.63
N GLN A 198 109.00 100.81 5.44
CA GLN A 198 107.94 100.73 4.44
C GLN A 198 107.30 99.34 4.44
N THR A 199 105.98 99.26 4.25
CA THR A 199 105.27 97.99 4.05
C THR A 199 104.33 98.08 2.87
N VAL A 200 104.32 97.03 2.03
CA VAL A 200 103.65 97.00 0.73
C VAL A 200 103.24 95.55 0.38
N SER A 201 102.34 95.34 -0.59
CA SER A 201 101.97 93.98 -1.05
C SER A 201 102.75 93.59 -2.32
N GLU A 202 102.98 92.30 -2.56
CA GLU A 202 103.85 91.78 -3.63
C GLU A 202 103.50 92.28 -5.04
N ASP A 203 102.21 92.41 -5.38
CA ASP A 203 101.74 92.91 -6.68
C ASP A 203 101.65 94.45 -6.78
N SER A 204 102.15 95.18 -5.78
CA SER A 204 102.13 96.64 -5.81
C SER A 204 103.17 97.18 -6.81
N GLY A 205 102.74 98.11 -7.66
CA GLY A 205 103.59 98.76 -8.65
C GLY A 205 104.70 99.66 -8.04
N ALA A 206 105.32 100.47 -8.89
CA ALA A 206 106.43 101.32 -8.49
C ALA A 206 106.06 102.32 -7.39
N GLN A 207 106.89 102.37 -6.34
CA GLN A 207 106.74 103.21 -5.16
C GLN A 207 107.64 104.43 -5.22
N THR A 208 107.19 105.55 -4.66
CA THR A 208 107.93 106.81 -4.61
C THR A 208 107.55 107.57 -3.34
N VAL A 209 108.54 107.88 -2.51
CA VAL A 209 108.36 108.51 -1.19
C VAL A 209 109.14 109.84 -1.18
N PRO A 210 108.45 110.99 -1.38
CA PRO A 210 109.10 112.30 -1.41
C PRO A 210 109.46 112.82 -0.02
N GLY A 211 110.63 113.46 0.12
CA GLY A 211 111.04 114.12 1.36
C GLY A 211 111.65 113.21 2.43
N PHE A 212 111.85 111.92 2.11
CA PHE A 212 112.40 110.86 2.98
C PHE A 212 113.79 111.17 3.60
N PHE A 213 114.50 112.17 3.08
CA PHE A 213 115.46 112.92 3.90
C PHE A 213 115.19 114.42 3.76
N SER A 214 114.91 115.08 4.89
CA SER A 214 114.38 116.44 4.93
C SER A 214 115.45 117.54 4.72
N THR A 215 116.68 117.32 5.17
CA THR A 215 117.85 118.17 4.88
C THR A 215 119.14 117.34 4.83
N ILE A 216 120.00 117.61 3.84
CA ILE A 216 121.39 117.13 3.77
C ILE A 216 122.29 118.37 3.70
N ASP A 217 123.30 118.45 4.57
CA ASP A 217 124.18 119.61 4.78
C ASP A 217 125.65 119.14 4.81
N ASP A 218 126.60 119.97 4.37
CA ASP A 218 128.05 119.71 4.44
C ASP A 218 128.75 120.43 5.62
N GLY A 219 128.04 121.32 6.32
CA GLY A 219 128.33 121.71 7.70
C GLY A 219 129.37 122.81 7.94
N GLU A 220 130.22 123.18 6.97
CA GLU A 220 131.19 124.27 7.16
C GLU A 220 131.55 125.05 5.87
N PRO A 221 131.51 126.40 5.85
CA PRO A 221 131.47 127.17 4.62
C PRO A 221 132.86 127.61 4.09
N ASP A 222 133.55 126.74 3.35
CA ASP A 222 134.68 127.15 2.49
C ASP A 222 134.59 126.50 1.08
N LEU A 223 134.83 127.31 0.03
CA LEU A 223 134.03 127.26 -1.21
C LEU A 223 134.31 126.13 -2.24
N THR A 224 134.95 125.01 -1.89
CA THR A 224 135.11 123.84 -2.81
C THR A 224 135.16 122.48 -2.10
N GLN A 225 134.01 121.83 -1.90
CA GLN A 225 133.87 120.40 -1.54
C GLN A 225 132.75 119.72 -2.36
N THR A 226 132.55 118.40 -2.27
CA THR A 226 131.47 117.69 -2.99
C THR A 226 131.00 116.41 -2.28
N LEU A 227 129.70 116.31 -1.99
CA LEU A 227 129.05 115.15 -1.37
C LEU A 227 128.57 114.09 -2.39
N THR A 228 128.56 112.83 -1.95
CA THR A 228 128.03 111.65 -2.66
C THR A 228 127.08 110.86 -1.73
N LEU A 229 125.89 110.49 -2.23
CA LEU A 229 124.91 109.65 -1.54
C LEU A 229 124.70 108.35 -2.32
N THR A 230 124.59 107.21 -1.62
CA THR A 230 124.27 105.89 -2.19
C THR A 230 123.33 105.10 -1.28
N ALA A 231 122.37 104.38 -1.85
CA ALA A 231 121.51 103.42 -1.14
C ALA A 231 121.65 102.01 -1.74
N SER A 232 121.50 100.97 -0.92
CA SER A 232 121.64 99.57 -1.35
C SER A 232 120.88 98.59 -0.42
N VAL A 233 120.65 97.38 -0.94
CA VAL A 233 120.05 96.23 -0.21
C VAL A 233 120.96 94.99 -0.32
N PRO A 234 120.84 94.01 0.60
CA PRO A 234 121.56 92.74 0.50
C PRO A 234 121.30 92.01 -0.83
N ALA A 235 122.35 91.39 -1.38
CA ALA A 235 122.29 90.73 -2.70
C ALA A 235 121.40 89.48 -2.74
N ALA A 236 121.07 88.87 -1.59
CA ALA A 236 120.09 87.79 -1.50
C ALA A 236 118.66 88.30 -1.69
N ASP A 237 118.37 89.48 -1.16
CA ASP A 237 117.03 90.04 -1.02
C ASP A 237 116.66 90.94 -2.22
N ALA A 238 117.63 91.24 -3.09
CA ALA A 238 117.40 91.91 -4.36
C ALA A 238 116.35 91.22 -5.26
N ALA A 239 116.05 89.93 -5.01
CA ALA A 239 114.98 89.19 -5.70
C ALA A 239 113.56 89.60 -5.27
N LEU A 240 113.39 90.31 -4.14
CA LEU A 240 112.10 90.88 -3.68
C LEU A 240 111.65 92.09 -4.53
N PHE A 241 112.56 92.69 -5.31
CA PHE A 241 112.29 93.91 -6.06
C PHE A 241 112.47 93.71 -7.57
N LEU A 242 111.54 94.27 -8.35
CA LEU A 242 111.73 94.47 -9.78
C LEU A 242 112.64 95.68 -10.06
N VAL A 243 112.64 96.68 -9.16
CA VAL A 243 113.57 97.83 -9.17
C VAL A 243 114.03 98.09 -7.72
N PRO A 244 115.33 97.99 -7.41
CA PRO A 244 115.84 98.16 -6.05
C PRO A 244 115.77 99.62 -5.56
N PRO A 245 115.78 99.86 -4.23
CA PRO A 245 115.66 101.19 -3.66
C PRO A 245 116.81 102.12 -4.02
N THR A 246 116.47 103.33 -4.48
CA THR A 246 117.40 104.42 -4.79
C THR A 246 116.89 105.75 -4.24
N ILE A 247 117.83 106.63 -3.84
CA ILE A 247 117.50 107.92 -3.21
C ILE A 247 118.19 109.06 -3.96
N ASN A 248 117.44 110.11 -4.29
CA ASN A 248 117.97 111.30 -4.98
C ASN A 248 118.67 112.24 -3.98
N LYS A 249 119.97 112.47 -4.18
CA LYS A 249 120.82 113.31 -3.32
C LYS A 249 120.39 114.77 -3.22
N ASP A 250 119.75 115.32 -4.26
CA ASP A 250 119.42 116.75 -4.35
C ASP A 250 117.99 117.06 -3.84
N THR A 251 117.21 116.02 -3.51
CA THR A 251 115.78 116.17 -3.16
C THR A 251 115.29 115.23 -2.05
N GLY A 252 116.13 114.31 -1.55
CA GLY A 252 115.76 113.36 -0.48
C GLY A 252 114.61 112.41 -0.85
N VAL A 253 114.39 112.11 -2.14
CA VAL A 253 113.27 111.27 -2.60
C VAL A 253 113.72 109.82 -2.75
N LEU A 254 113.02 108.88 -2.12
CA LEU A 254 113.20 107.42 -2.25
C LEU A 254 112.30 106.84 -3.35
N THR A 255 112.79 105.89 -4.14
CA THR A 255 112.00 105.12 -5.13
C THR A 255 112.43 103.65 -5.17
N TYR A 256 111.47 102.72 -5.32
CA TYR A 256 111.69 101.28 -5.50
C TYR A 256 110.48 100.62 -6.19
N THR A 257 110.52 99.32 -6.49
CA THR A 257 109.37 98.57 -7.02
C THR A 257 109.42 97.12 -6.55
N PRO A 258 108.41 96.62 -5.79
CA PRO A 258 108.22 95.21 -5.49
C PRO A 258 108.26 94.31 -6.73
N LYS A 259 108.37 93.00 -6.50
CA LYS A 259 108.19 91.99 -7.53
C LYS A 259 106.98 91.13 -7.17
N GLY A 260 106.04 90.97 -8.11
CA GLY A 260 104.93 90.02 -7.97
C GLY A 260 105.41 88.59 -7.70
N ASP A 261 104.54 87.84 -7.02
CA ASP A 261 104.80 86.50 -6.46
C ASP A 261 106.04 86.42 -5.53
N ALA A 262 106.40 87.51 -4.83
CA ALA A 262 107.55 87.55 -3.92
C ALA A 262 107.32 88.42 -2.68
N PHE A 263 107.10 87.75 -1.54
CA PHE A 263 106.94 88.35 -0.21
C PHE A 263 108.19 88.17 0.68
N GLY A 264 108.38 89.05 1.65
CA GLY A 264 109.53 89.07 2.57
C GLY A 264 109.95 90.49 3.01
N THR A 265 110.86 90.58 3.98
CA THR A 265 111.39 91.86 4.51
C THR A 265 112.90 91.96 4.29
N THR A 266 113.42 93.15 4.00
CA THR A 266 114.87 93.42 3.97
C THR A 266 115.23 94.86 4.33
N THR A 267 116.43 95.04 4.89
CA THR A 267 116.98 96.33 5.33
C THR A 267 117.73 97.04 4.21
N VAL A 268 117.30 98.27 3.89
CA VAL A 268 118.01 99.20 3.03
C VAL A 268 119.08 99.93 3.84
N THR A 269 120.30 100.00 3.33
CA THR A 269 121.39 100.81 3.91
C THR A 269 121.68 102.01 3.02
N VAL A 270 121.72 103.20 3.63
CA VAL A 270 122.04 104.47 2.96
C VAL A 270 123.35 105.01 3.50
N THR A 271 124.19 105.57 2.64
CA THR A 271 125.50 106.15 3.01
C THR A 271 125.71 107.49 2.31
N LEU A 272 126.12 108.50 3.08
CA LEU A 272 126.51 109.84 2.64
C LEU A 272 128.00 110.06 2.92
N LYS A 273 128.74 110.67 1.98
CA LYS A 273 130.21 110.80 2.06
C LYS A 273 130.74 112.00 1.28
N ASP A 274 131.77 112.69 1.78
CA ASP A 274 132.45 113.80 1.08
C ASP A 274 133.67 113.34 0.22
N ASN A 275 134.48 114.29 -0.25
CA ASN A 275 135.65 114.07 -1.09
C ASN A 275 137.00 114.59 -0.54
N GLY A 276 137.02 115.22 0.65
CA GLY A 276 138.21 115.55 1.43
C GLY A 276 138.83 116.94 1.23
N GLY A 277 138.94 117.69 2.33
CA GLY A 277 139.43 119.08 2.35
C GLY A 277 140.96 119.25 2.30
N THR A 278 141.41 120.44 1.87
CA THR A 278 142.84 120.76 1.68
C THR A 278 143.66 120.96 2.96
N SER A 279 143.02 120.93 4.13
CA SER A 279 143.67 120.90 5.44
C SER A 279 143.43 119.53 6.09
N ASN A 280 144.50 118.78 6.35
CA ASN A 280 144.52 117.43 6.93
C ASN A 280 143.79 116.29 6.18
N GLY A 281 142.96 116.54 5.15
CA GLY A 281 142.53 115.52 4.18
C GLY A 281 141.72 114.36 4.76
N GLY A 282 140.95 114.58 5.83
CA GLY A 282 139.90 113.66 6.27
C GLY A 282 138.78 113.59 5.23
N VAL A 283 138.08 112.44 5.20
CA VAL A 283 136.85 112.23 4.42
C VAL A 283 135.86 111.58 5.36
N ASP A 284 134.80 112.30 5.71
CA ASP A 284 133.78 111.85 6.65
C ASP A 284 132.65 111.10 5.94
N THR A 285 131.88 110.33 6.70
CA THR A 285 130.85 109.43 6.17
C THR A 285 129.78 109.15 7.23
N ALA A 286 128.51 109.28 6.86
CA ALA A 286 127.34 108.98 7.69
C ALA A 286 126.53 107.82 7.07
N VAL A 287 125.84 107.03 7.91
CA VAL A 287 125.07 105.85 7.51
C VAL A 287 123.72 105.84 8.23
N GLN A 288 122.66 105.47 7.50
CA GLN A 288 121.28 105.30 7.97
C GLN A 288 120.72 103.97 7.42
N THR A 289 119.71 103.39 8.08
CA THR A 289 119.06 102.13 7.66
C THR A 289 117.55 102.16 7.92
N PHE A 290 116.76 101.53 7.05
CA PHE A 290 115.32 101.32 7.23
C PHE A 290 114.88 100.03 6.49
N ASP A 291 113.82 99.38 6.94
CA ASP A 291 113.31 98.14 6.34
C ASP A 291 112.24 98.40 5.26
N ILE A 292 112.11 97.46 4.32
CA ILE A 292 110.97 97.34 3.41
C ILE A 292 110.40 95.92 3.53
N THR A 293 109.12 95.81 3.89
CA THR A 293 108.36 94.56 4.00
C THR A 293 107.38 94.41 2.83
N ILE A 294 107.32 93.23 2.25
CA ILE A 294 106.42 92.84 1.16
C ILE A 294 105.52 91.68 1.61
N THR A 295 104.20 91.79 1.45
CA THR A 295 103.20 90.82 1.95
C THR A 295 102.39 90.13 0.84
N SER A 296 101.94 88.90 1.12
CA SER A 296 101.35 87.98 0.14
C SER A 296 99.82 88.06 -0.02
N VAL A 297 99.30 87.57 -1.15
CA VAL A 297 97.86 87.58 -1.50
C VAL A 297 97.32 86.15 -1.81
N ASN A 298 95.99 85.99 -1.96
CA ASN A 298 95.29 84.74 -2.26
C ASN A 298 94.74 84.76 -3.70
N ASP A 299 94.83 83.64 -4.41
CA ASP A 299 94.53 83.53 -5.85
C ASP A 299 93.16 82.88 -6.17
N LYS A 300 92.72 83.01 -7.43
CA LYS A 300 91.41 82.49 -7.88
C LYS A 300 91.47 81.01 -8.31
N PRO A 301 90.59 80.11 -7.79
CA PRO A 301 90.64 78.69 -8.10
C PRO A 301 90.24 78.37 -9.55
N SER A 302 90.76 77.27 -10.11
CA SER A 302 90.45 76.86 -11.49
C SER A 302 90.33 75.34 -11.67
N PHE A 303 89.56 74.91 -12.68
CA PHE A 303 89.36 73.49 -13.00
C PHE A 303 89.10 73.24 -14.49
N THR A 304 89.22 71.98 -14.89
CA THR A 304 88.91 71.44 -16.22
C THR A 304 87.74 70.44 -16.12
N MET A 305 87.01 70.25 -17.22
CA MET A 305 85.83 69.38 -17.28
C MET A 305 85.96 68.34 -18.40
N GLY A 306 85.33 67.19 -18.18
CA GLY A 306 85.16 66.12 -19.17
C GLY A 306 84.12 66.47 -20.25
N ALA A 307 83.96 65.56 -21.20
CA ALA A 307 83.09 65.74 -22.36
C ALA A 307 81.59 65.76 -22.00
N ASN A 308 80.78 66.35 -22.89
CA ASN A 308 79.32 66.26 -22.86
C ASN A 308 78.84 64.79 -22.78
N GLN A 309 77.68 64.58 -22.17
CA GLN A 309 77.16 63.27 -21.79
C GLN A 309 75.89 62.89 -22.57
N THR A 310 75.66 61.58 -22.72
CA THR A 310 74.46 61.03 -23.37
C THR A 310 73.92 59.83 -22.60
N ALA A 311 72.60 59.78 -22.42
CA ALA A 311 71.88 58.64 -21.84
C ALA A 311 70.52 58.47 -22.55
N LYS A 312 69.72 57.48 -22.14
CA LYS A 312 68.31 57.34 -22.54
C LYS A 312 67.37 57.50 -21.34
N GLU A 313 66.10 57.79 -21.60
CA GLU A 313 65.05 57.65 -20.57
C GLU A 313 65.03 56.21 -20.04
N GLY A 314 64.74 56.04 -18.75
CA GLY A 314 64.74 54.71 -18.10
C GLY A 314 66.11 54.08 -17.84
N GLU A 315 67.23 54.66 -18.26
CA GLU A 315 68.55 54.11 -17.94
C GLU A 315 68.92 54.30 -16.45
N PRO A 316 69.61 53.32 -15.83
CA PRO A 316 70.05 53.43 -14.44
C PRO A 316 71.12 54.51 -14.25
N ALA A 317 71.38 54.85 -12.98
CA ALA A 317 72.31 55.90 -12.56
C ALA A 317 73.66 55.84 -13.28
N LYS A 318 74.09 56.99 -13.82
CA LYS A 318 75.35 57.19 -14.52
C LYS A 318 76.38 57.79 -13.56
N THR A 319 77.59 57.26 -13.59
CA THR A 319 78.74 57.73 -12.80
C THR A 319 79.94 57.92 -13.72
N VAL A 320 80.55 59.10 -13.69
CA VAL A 320 81.78 59.42 -14.45
C VAL A 320 82.86 59.81 -13.44
N THR A 321 83.84 58.92 -13.24
CA THR A 321 84.78 58.97 -12.10
C THR A 321 85.89 60.01 -12.21
N THR A 322 86.13 60.57 -13.40
CA THR A 322 87.14 61.61 -13.65
C THR A 322 86.53 62.73 -14.49
N PHE A 323 85.44 63.33 -14.01
CA PHE A 323 84.68 64.31 -14.77
C PHE A 323 85.13 65.76 -14.57
N ALA A 324 85.63 66.12 -13.39
CA ALA A 324 86.29 67.41 -13.15
C ALA A 324 87.71 67.17 -12.63
N THR A 325 88.67 67.97 -13.08
CA THR A 325 90.05 67.93 -12.58
C THR A 325 90.48 69.35 -12.23
N VAL A 326 90.69 69.57 -10.92
CA VAL A 326 91.03 70.86 -10.33
C VAL A 326 92.51 71.16 -10.52
N ASN A 327 92.85 72.43 -10.76
CA ASN A 327 94.21 72.93 -10.76
C ASN A 327 94.42 73.80 -9.52
N ASN A 328 95.55 73.62 -8.83
CA ASN A 328 95.70 73.99 -7.41
C ASN A 328 96.41 75.32 -7.13
N GLY A 329 96.52 76.20 -8.12
CA GLY A 329 97.19 77.51 -7.94
C GLY A 329 98.69 77.39 -7.71
N ALA A 330 99.25 78.36 -7.00
CA ALA A 330 100.66 78.37 -6.60
C ALA A 330 100.92 77.43 -5.39
N ALA A 331 102.19 77.14 -5.11
CA ALA A 331 102.58 76.07 -4.18
C ALA A 331 102.13 76.31 -2.71
N ASN A 332 101.85 77.56 -2.35
CA ASN A 332 101.30 78.02 -1.08
C ASN A 332 99.84 77.58 -0.84
N GLU A 333 99.06 77.26 -1.88
CA GLU A 333 97.61 76.97 -1.75
C GLU A 333 97.26 75.48 -1.64
N ALA A 334 98.25 74.58 -1.79
CA ALA A 334 98.03 73.14 -1.95
C ALA A 334 97.22 72.46 -0.83
N ALA A 335 97.22 73.03 0.38
CA ALA A 335 96.52 72.50 1.56
C ALA A 335 94.98 72.55 1.46
N GLN A 336 94.41 73.44 0.63
CA GLN A 336 92.96 73.67 0.52
C GLN A 336 92.16 72.50 -0.09
N THR A 337 92.79 71.40 -0.50
CA THR A 337 92.17 70.37 -1.36
C THR A 337 90.97 69.64 -0.73
N ALA A 338 90.84 69.64 0.61
CA ALA A 338 89.82 68.87 1.34
C ALA A 338 88.50 69.61 1.67
N THR A 339 88.46 70.94 1.57
CA THR A 339 87.32 71.78 2.01
C THR A 339 86.41 72.25 0.87
N ARG A 340 86.75 71.92 -0.37
CA ARG A 340 86.15 72.49 -1.59
C ARG A 340 84.79 71.87 -1.92
N THR A 341 83.88 72.69 -2.47
CA THR A 341 82.59 72.21 -3.00
C THR A 341 82.36 72.68 -4.43
N PHE A 342 81.79 71.80 -5.25
CA PHE A 342 81.24 72.17 -6.56
C PHE A 342 79.78 72.56 -6.39
N THR A 343 79.43 73.78 -6.80
CA THR A 343 78.03 74.17 -6.98
C THR A 343 77.60 73.75 -8.38
N VAL A 344 76.64 72.83 -8.47
CA VAL A 344 76.12 72.29 -9.73
C VAL A 344 74.65 72.67 -9.88
N THR A 345 74.29 73.26 -11.01
CA THR A 345 72.92 73.64 -11.37
C THR A 345 72.65 73.23 -12.81
N ASN A 346 71.38 73.02 -13.19
CA ASN A 346 71.04 72.77 -14.59
C ASN A 346 69.69 73.42 -14.95
N ASN A 347 69.43 73.58 -16.25
CA ASN A 347 68.24 74.27 -16.76
C ASN A 347 67.03 73.36 -17.03
N ARG A 348 67.15 72.04 -16.80
CA ARG A 348 66.15 71.02 -17.15
C ARG A 348 66.12 69.90 -16.10
N ASN A 349 65.86 70.29 -14.85
CA ASN A 349 65.75 69.36 -13.71
C ASN A 349 64.72 68.23 -13.98
N ASP A 350 63.71 68.51 -14.79
CA ASP A 350 62.65 67.59 -15.22
C ASP A 350 63.15 66.37 -16.02
N LEU A 351 64.37 66.41 -16.57
CA LEU A 351 64.96 65.29 -17.30
C LEU A 351 65.60 64.22 -16.40
N PHE A 352 65.65 64.43 -15.08
CA PHE A 352 66.39 63.59 -14.14
C PHE A 352 65.59 63.14 -12.91
N ALA A 353 65.60 61.83 -12.63
CA ALA A 353 65.17 61.29 -11.35
C ALA A 353 66.16 61.62 -10.21
N VAL A 354 67.45 61.73 -10.53
CA VAL A 354 68.49 62.19 -9.59
C VAL A 354 69.35 63.23 -10.29
N GLN A 355 69.37 64.43 -9.74
CA GLN A 355 69.99 65.60 -10.38
C GLN A 355 71.52 65.44 -10.56
N PRO A 356 72.10 66.03 -11.62
CA PRO A 356 73.54 66.10 -11.81
C PRO A 356 74.26 66.72 -10.61
N THR A 357 75.21 65.97 -10.05
CA THR A 357 76.01 66.34 -8.88
C THR A 357 77.47 65.98 -9.13
N ILE A 358 78.41 66.81 -8.63
CA ILE A 358 79.85 66.58 -8.77
C ILE A 358 80.46 66.56 -7.36
N SER A 359 81.17 65.48 -7.02
CA SER A 359 81.86 65.36 -5.72
C SER A 359 83.13 66.22 -5.66
N PRO A 360 83.68 66.54 -4.46
CA PRO A 360 84.96 67.25 -4.35
C PRO A 360 86.13 66.55 -5.06
N ALA A 361 86.06 65.23 -5.26
CA ALA A 361 87.02 64.43 -6.01
C ALA A 361 86.78 64.46 -7.55
N GLY A 362 85.82 65.25 -8.04
CA GLY A 362 85.54 65.41 -9.47
C GLY A 362 84.70 64.31 -10.12
N VAL A 363 83.99 63.50 -9.32
CA VAL A 363 83.08 62.44 -9.83
C VAL A 363 81.71 63.04 -10.14
N LEU A 364 81.22 62.90 -11.38
CA LEU A 364 79.85 63.28 -11.77
C LEU A 364 78.89 62.10 -11.58
N THR A 365 77.72 62.35 -10.99
CA THR A 365 76.61 61.39 -10.87
C THR A 365 75.26 62.01 -11.26
N TYR A 366 74.44 61.27 -12.02
CA TYR A 366 73.05 61.62 -12.36
C TYR A 366 72.21 60.39 -12.73
N THR A 367 70.89 60.48 -12.66
CA THR A 367 69.96 59.42 -13.14
C THR A 367 68.89 60.05 -14.03
N PRO A 368 68.74 59.64 -15.31
CA PRO A 368 67.62 60.05 -16.17
C PRO A 368 66.26 59.77 -15.55
N LEU A 369 65.22 60.50 -15.93
CA LEU A 369 63.85 60.18 -15.53
C LEU A 369 63.37 58.87 -16.23
N PRO A 370 62.56 58.00 -15.58
CA PRO A 370 62.12 56.74 -16.18
C PRO A 370 61.23 56.88 -17.43
N GLU A 371 60.42 57.93 -17.50
CA GLU A 371 59.57 58.24 -18.64
C GLU A 371 59.46 59.77 -18.77
N LEU A 372 59.74 60.31 -19.95
CA LEU A 372 59.60 61.74 -20.21
C LEU A 372 58.20 62.09 -20.73
N LEU A 373 57.62 63.16 -20.18
CA LEU A 373 56.33 63.68 -20.63
C LEU A 373 56.41 64.23 -22.06
N ASP A 374 55.38 63.92 -22.84
CA ASP A 374 55.33 64.17 -24.28
C ASP A 374 55.43 65.68 -24.61
N SER A 375 56.49 66.04 -25.32
CA SER A 375 56.56 67.28 -26.08
C SER A 375 57.41 67.07 -27.34
N THR A 376 56.96 67.62 -28.46
CA THR A 376 57.60 67.46 -29.78
C THR A 376 58.89 68.29 -29.94
N ALA A 377 59.50 68.71 -28.83
CA ALA A 377 60.66 69.60 -28.77
C ALA A 377 61.96 68.80 -28.59
N SER A 378 62.33 68.04 -29.62
CA SER A 378 63.66 67.43 -29.69
C SER A 378 64.75 68.50 -29.90
N PRO A 379 65.93 68.41 -29.25
CA PRO A 379 66.38 67.33 -28.36
C PRO A 379 66.19 67.65 -26.86
N PHE A 380 65.95 66.62 -26.04
CA PHE A 380 65.91 66.72 -24.57
C PHE A 380 67.33 66.90 -24.00
N VAL A 381 67.82 68.14 -24.01
CA VAL A 381 69.16 68.50 -23.54
C VAL A 381 69.07 69.36 -22.29
N ALA A 382 69.74 68.92 -21.22
CA ALA A 382 70.06 69.77 -20.08
C ALA A 382 71.44 70.41 -20.29
N THR A 383 71.52 71.73 -20.12
CA THR A 383 72.79 72.44 -19.92
C THR A 383 73.04 72.51 -18.42
N VAL A 384 74.17 71.97 -17.98
CA VAL A 384 74.61 71.91 -16.59
C VAL A 384 75.73 72.92 -16.38
N SER A 385 75.57 73.80 -15.41
CA SER A 385 76.50 74.86 -15.02
C SER A 385 77.20 74.50 -13.71
N VAL A 386 78.52 74.65 -13.67
CA VAL A 386 79.38 74.24 -12.57
C VAL A 386 80.33 75.37 -12.18
N THR A 387 80.38 75.69 -10.89
CA THR A 387 81.45 76.48 -10.26
C THR A 387 82.10 75.68 -9.14
N LEU A 388 83.39 75.90 -8.92
CA LEU A 388 84.15 75.45 -7.75
C LEU A 388 84.38 76.63 -6.80
N ASN A 389 84.19 76.38 -5.51
CA ASN A 389 84.44 77.31 -4.39
C ASN A 389 85.58 76.76 -3.52
N ASP A 390 86.61 77.58 -3.26
CA ASP A 390 87.79 77.23 -2.45
C ASP A 390 87.53 77.23 -0.93
N HIS A 391 86.60 78.07 -0.47
CA HIS A 391 86.32 78.44 0.93
C HIS A 391 87.44 79.26 1.60
N GLY A 392 88.32 79.86 0.80
CA GLY A 392 89.29 80.89 1.19
C GLY A 392 90.61 80.42 1.83
N GLY A 393 91.68 81.18 1.57
CA GLY A 393 92.97 81.05 2.24
C GLY A 393 93.01 81.68 3.64
N THR A 394 93.96 81.23 4.46
CA THR A 394 94.01 81.55 5.90
C THR A 394 94.23 83.03 6.23
N ASP A 395 94.91 83.78 5.37
CA ASP A 395 95.53 85.06 5.76
C ASP A 395 94.94 86.30 5.08
N ASN A 396 93.78 86.20 4.38
CA ASN A 396 93.01 87.40 4.01
C ASN A 396 91.48 87.24 3.81
N SER A 397 90.87 86.15 4.28
CA SER A 397 89.38 85.98 4.34
C SER A 397 88.59 86.04 3.02
N GLY A 398 89.23 86.19 1.86
CA GLY A 398 88.58 86.13 0.56
C GLY A 398 88.11 84.71 0.25
N VAL A 399 86.85 84.56 -0.17
CA VAL A 399 86.28 83.30 -0.69
C VAL A 399 86.07 83.49 -2.18
N GLU A 400 86.85 82.81 -3.01
CA GLU A 400 86.85 83.03 -4.45
C GLU A 400 86.05 81.94 -5.20
N LEU A 401 85.35 82.37 -6.24
CA LEU A 401 84.60 81.50 -7.15
C LEU A 401 85.32 81.41 -8.48
N SER A 402 85.69 80.19 -8.85
CA SER A 402 86.17 79.87 -10.21
C SER A 402 85.12 80.24 -11.28
N ASP A 403 85.58 80.52 -12.49
CA ASP A 403 84.68 80.84 -13.61
C ASP A 403 83.73 79.68 -13.93
N THR A 404 82.43 80.00 -14.08
CA THR A 404 81.38 79.05 -14.44
C THR A 404 81.70 78.34 -15.74
N LYS A 405 81.81 77.01 -15.68
CA LYS A 405 81.96 76.15 -16.85
C LYS A 405 80.68 75.35 -17.07
N THR A 406 80.39 75.04 -18.32
CA THR A 406 79.15 74.35 -18.71
C THR A 406 79.43 73.12 -19.56
N PHE A 407 78.53 72.13 -19.44
CA PHE A 407 78.47 70.97 -20.31
C PHE A 407 77.01 70.60 -20.57
N THR A 408 76.75 69.73 -21.55
CA THR A 408 75.40 69.24 -21.84
C THR A 408 75.25 67.76 -21.50
N ILE A 409 74.04 67.39 -21.07
CA ILE A 409 73.57 66.01 -20.98
C ILE A 409 72.36 65.86 -21.89
N THR A 410 72.45 64.96 -22.88
CA THR A 410 71.36 64.66 -23.83
C THR A 410 70.67 63.36 -23.43
N ILE A 411 69.34 63.39 -23.31
CA ILE A 411 68.50 62.21 -23.06
C ILE A 411 67.79 61.80 -24.36
N GLY A 412 68.00 60.56 -24.79
CA GLY A 412 67.29 59.97 -25.94
C GLY A 412 66.05 59.19 -25.53
N ALA A 413 65.00 59.25 -26.35
CA ALA A 413 63.77 58.47 -26.16
C ALA A 413 63.94 56.99 -26.56
N LEU A 414 63.04 56.13 -26.06
CA LEU A 414 62.89 54.75 -26.51
C LEU A 414 62.10 54.67 -27.83
N ALA A 415 62.35 53.62 -28.62
CA ALA A 415 62.03 53.62 -30.05
C ALA A 415 60.61 53.16 -30.45
N ASN A 416 59.85 52.57 -29.52
CA ASN A 416 58.45 52.14 -29.71
C ASN A 416 57.84 51.89 -28.32
N LYS A 417 56.71 52.50 -27.98
CA LYS A 417 55.89 52.09 -26.83
C LYS A 417 55.03 50.87 -27.20
N LEU A 418 54.24 50.33 -26.28
CA LEU A 418 53.29 49.26 -26.59
C LEU A 418 51.92 49.87 -26.95
N PRO A 419 51.17 49.26 -27.89
CA PRO A 419 49.80 49.68 -28.16
C PRO A 419 48.92 49.52 -26.91
N THR A 420 47.93 50.39 -26.78
CA THR A 420 46.89 50.31 -25.75
C THR A 420 45.63 49.66 -26.30
N ILE A 421 44.93 48.97 -25.41
CA ILE A 421 43.61 48.39 -25.60
C ILE A 421 42.83 48.62 -24.31
N ALA A 422 41.57 49.03 -24.43
CA ALA A 422 40.67 49.16 -23.29
C ALA A 422 40.13 47.77 -22.88
N LEU A 423 39.72 47.66 -21.61
CA LEU A 423 38.99 46.50 -21.11
C LEU A 423 37.82 46.16 -22.04
N ILE A 424 37.66 44.87 -22.33
CA ILE A 424 36.51 44.31 -23.05
C ILE A 424 35.63 43.65 -21.99
N ASP A 425 34.35 44.00 -21.92
CA ASP A 425 33.43 43.42 -20.95
C ASP A 425 33.19 41.92 -21.22
N ASP A 426 33.09 41.13 -20.14
CA ASP A 426 32.63 39.74 -20.20
C ASP A 426 31.20 39.68 -20.77
N VAL A 427 30.93 38.72 -21.65
CA VAL A 427 29.64 38.60 -22.35
C VAL A 427 29.00 37.23 -22.20
N ALA A 428 27.68 37.24 -22.00
CA ALA A 428 26.85 36.06 -22.17
C ALA A 428 26.17 36.10 -23.54
N THR A 429 26.08 34.95 -24.20
CA THR A 429 25.20 34.71 -25.34
C THR A 429 24.56 33.34 -25.18
N ASP A 430 23.56 33.05 -26.00
CA ASP A 430 22.87 31.77 -25.99
C ASP A 430 23.46 30.89 -27.12
N GLU A 431 23.38 29.57 -27.05
CA GLU A 431 23.93 28.73 -28.11
C GLU A 431 23.26 29.00 -29.48
N ASP A 432 23.99 28.68 -30.55
CA ASP A 432 23.76 29.09 -31.94
C ASP A 432 23.66 30.62 -32.21
N THR A 433 23.66 31.46 -31.17
CA THR A 433 23.45 32.91 -31.27
C THR A 433 24.78 33.67 -31.24
N PRO A 434 25.09 34.52 -32.24
CA PRO A 434 26.23 35.44 -32.16
C PRO A 434 26.03 36.51 -31.09
N THR A 435 27.11 36.91 -30.40
CA THR A 435 27.08 38.06 -29.49
C THR A 435 26.63 39.33 -30.21
N ASN A 436 26.18 40.34 -29.45
CA ASN A 436 26.19 41.72 -29.93
C ASN A 436 27.64 42.20 -30.18
N ASP A 437 27.79 43.31 -30.91
CA ASP A 437 29.08 43.93 -31.17
C ASP A 437 29.66 44.56 -29.88
N VAL A 438 30.61 43.87 -29.24
CA VAL A 438 31.25 44.35 -28.01
C VAL A 438 32.24 45.44 -28.38
N SER A 439 31.97 46.67 -27.94
CA SER A 439 32.73 47.86 -28.35
C SER A 439 33.89 48.13 -27.41
N PHE A 440 35.08 48.30 -27.97
CA PHE A 440 36.31 48.63 -27.23
C PHE A 440 37.14 49.67 -27.99
N THR A 441 38.15 50.23 -27.34
CA THR A 441 39.09 51.17 -27.98
C THR A 441 40.50 50.61 -28.03
N VAL A 442 41.21 50.97 -29.10
CA VAL A 442 42.65 50.71 -29.26
C VAL A 442 43.37 52.01 -29.60
N GLY A 443 44.59 52.14 -29.10
CA GLY A 443 45.46 53.26 -29.38
C GLY A 443 46.90 52.81 -29.55
N ASP A 444 47.67 53.63 -30.23
CA ASP A 444 49.11 53.70 -30.08
C ASP A 444 49.49 55.17 -30.32
N ARG A 445 50.59 55.60 -29.72
CA ARG A 445 51.11 56.96 -29.85
C ARG A 445 52.03 57.08 -31.07
N GLU A 446 52.72 56.00 -31.45
CA GLU A 446 53.62 55.99 -32.60
C GLU A 446 52.95 55.47 -33.88
N THR A 447 52.00 54.52 -33.78
CA THR A 447 51.23 53.95 -34.89
C THR A 447 49.81 54.51 -34.94
N SER A 448 49.30 54.88 -36.12
CA SER A 448 47.91 55.32 -36.24
C SER A 448 46.94 54.19 -35.87
N PRO A 449 45.84 54.44 -35.11
CA PRO A 449 44.87 53.41 -34.74
C PRO A 449 44.21 52.68 -35.93
N ALA A 450 44.19 53.29 -37.12
CA ALA A 450 43.73 52.66 -38.36
C ALA A 450 44.71 51.61 -38.91
N SER A 451 46.01 51.74 -38.60
CA SER A 451 47.07 50.77 -38.95
C SER A 451 47.35 49.72 -37.87
N LEU A 452 46.69 49.81 -36.71
CA LEU A 452 46.74 48.74 -35.70
C LEU A 452 46.01 47.50 -36.20
N THR A 453 46.65 46.35 -36.00
CA THR A 453 46.13 45.03 -36.36
C THR A 453 45.59 44.31 -35.12
N LEU A 454 44.54 43.52 -35.31
CA LEU A 454 43.88 42.75 -34.26
C LEU A 454 43.94 41.26 -34.60
N SER A 455 44.09 40.43 -33.57
CA SER A 455 44.00 38.97 -33.68
C SER A 455 43.42 38.37 -32.40
N ALA A 456 42.81 37.20 -32.50
CA ALA A 456 42.13 36.52 -31.39
C ALA A 456 42.73 35.14 -31.12
N LYS A 457 42.59 34.68 -29.88
CA LYS A 457 42.70 33.27 -29.48
C LYS A 457 41.50 32.93 -28.59
N SER A 458 41.05 31.68 -28.63
CA SER A 458 40.05 31.14 -27.70
C SER A 458 40.70 30.06 -26.86
N SER A 459 40.39 30.01 -25.55
CA SER A 459 40.81 28.92 -24.66
C SER A 459 40.10 27.59 -24.96
N ASN A 460 38.95 27.64 -25.64
CA ASN A 460 38.13 26.50 -26.00
C ASN A 460 37.72 26.63 -27.47
N THR A 461 38.57 26.14 -28.38
CA THR A 461 38.37 26.27 -29.83
C THR A 461 37.25 25.39 -30.39
N THR A 462 36.73 24.47 -29.59
CA THR A 462 35.52 23.67 -29.89
C THR A 462 34.25 24.47 -29.62
N LEU A 463 34.18 25.19 -28.50
CA LEU A 463 33.04 26.07 -28.16
C LEU A 463 33.06 27.38 -28.97
N VAL A 464 34.24 28.01 -29.11
CA VAL A 464 34.43 29.21 -29.93
C VAL A 464 35.63 29.01 -30.86
N PRO A 465 35.41 28.57 -32.10
CA PRO A 465 36.44 28.54 -33.13
C PRO A 465 37.01 29.95 -33.36
N VAL A 466 38.33 30.08 -33.51
CA VAL A 466 38.98 31.40 -33.69
C VAL A 466 38.49 32.13 -34.97
N ALA A 467 38.05 31.38 -35.99
CA ALA A 467 37.44 31.93 -37.19
C ALA A 467 36.09 32.64 -36.94
N ASN A 468 35.43 32.35 -35.82
CA ASN A 468 34.15 32.93 -35.43
C ASN A 468 34.31 34.19 -34.55
N VAL A 469 35.54 34.59 -34.22
CA VAL A 469 35.85 35.85 -33.52
C VAL A 469 36.17 36.91 -34.57
N VAL A 470 35.18 37.74 -34.88
CA VAL A 470 35.24 38.74 -35.96
C VAL A 470 35.45 40.12 -35.38
N PHE A 471 36.45 40.86 -35.87
CA PHE A 471 36.71 42.25 -35.48
C PHE A 471 36.07 43.24 -36.47
N GLY A 472 35.40 44.26 -35.92
CA GLY A 472 34.79 45.37 -36.64
C GLY A 472 35.29 46.74 -36.15
N GLY A 473 34.52 47.78 -36.48
CA GLY A 473 34.87 49.18 -36.22
C GLY A 473 36.00 49.72 -37.09
N THR A 474 36.38 50.99 -36.87
CA THR A 474 37.37 51.71 -37.68
C THR A 474 38.20 52.68 -36.83
N GLY A 475 39.51 52.78 -37.13
CA GLY A 475 40.42 53.63 -36.35
C GLY A 475 40.57 53.14 -34.92
N ALA A 476 40.38 54.05 -33.95
CA ALA A 476 40.50 53.73 -32.53
C ALA A 476 39.30 52.96 -31.96
N ASN A 477 38.10 53.14 -32.52
CA ASN A 477 36.89 52.48 -32.05
C ASN A 477 36.72 51.15 -32.80
N ARG A 478 36.78 50.03 -32.06
CA ARG A 478 36.74 48.68 -32.60
C ARG A 478 35.58 47.92 -31.97
N THR A 479 35.09 46.90 -32.69
CA THR A 479 34.13 45.94 -32.13
C THR A 479 34.72 44.55 -32.22
N VAL A 480 34.32 43.66 -31.30
CA VAL A 480 34.49 42.22 -31.44
C VAL A 480 33.11 41.56 -31.36
N LYS A 481 32.86 40.66 -32.30
CA LYS A 481 31.66 39.83 -32.35
C LYS A 481 32.09 38.37 -32.34
N VAL A 482 31.53 37.60 -31.42
CA VAL A 482 31.86 36.19 -31.24
C VAL A 482 30.65 35.36 -31.62
N THR A 483 30.84 34.29 -32.40
CA THR A 483 29.79 33.30 -32.64
C THR A 483 30.25 31.96 -32.05
N PRO A 484 29.47 31.30 -31.18
CA PRO A 484 29.73 29.93 -30.76
C PRO A 484 29.84 28.99 -31.98
N ALA A 485 30.41 27.81 -31.79
CA ALA A 485 30.11 26.67 -32.66
C ALA A 485 28.68 26.20 -32.38
N ALA A 486 28.04 25.59 -33.38
CA ALA A 486 26.65 25.15 -33.24
C ALA A 486 26.50 24.03 -32.20
N ASN A 487 25.44 24.09 -31.39
CA ASN A 487 25.09 23.13 -30.35
C ASN A 487 26.26 22.91 -29.34
N GLN A 488 26.91 24.00 -28.89
CA GLN A 488 28.02 23.97 -27.93
C GLN A 488 27.79 25.00 -26.80
N ILE A 489 27.94 24.55 -25.55
CA ILE A 489 27.70 25.34 -24.33
C ILE A 489 28.95 25.47 -23.44
N GLY A 490 28.88 26.36 -22.45
CA GLY A 490 29.89 26.52 -21.40
C GLY A 490 30.65 27.84 -21.53
N THR A 491 31.92 27.87 -21.11
CA THR A 491 32.73 29.09 -21.11
C THR A 491 34.00 28.97 -21.96
N ALA A 492 34.38 30.09 -22.58
CA ALA A 492 35.67 30.29 -23.23
C ALA A 492 36.25 31.65 -22.84
N VAL A 493 37.57 31.73 -22.68
CA VAL A 493 38.28 33.01 -22.55
C VAL A 493 38.82 33.39 -23.92
N ILE A 494 38.48 34.59 -24.38
CA ILE A 494 38.95 35.15 -25.63
C ILE A 494 40.08 36.13 -25.33
N THR A 495 41.27 35.86 -25.86
CA THR A 495 42.41 36.79 -25.82
C THR A 495 42.45 37.61 -27.10
N VAL A 496 42.32 38.94 -26.98
CA VAL A 496 42.44 39.89 -28.07
C VAL A 496 43.83 40.52 -28.03
N THR A 497 44.67 40.19 -29.01
CA THR A 497 45.99 40.82 -29.20
C THR A 497 45.85 41.98 -30.17
N VAL A 498 46.12 43.21 -29.70
CA VAL A 498 46.40 44.36 -30.57
C VAL A 498 47.90 44.42 -30.87
N LYS A 499 48.25 44.66 -32.14
CA LYS A 499 49.63 44.70 -32.62
C LYS A 499 49.90 45.93 -33.50
N ASP A 500 51.02 46.59 -33.21
CA ASP A 500 51.53 47.73 -33.98
C ASP A 500 52.42 47.31 -35.19
N ALA A 501 52.84 48.29 -35.98
CA ALA A 501 53.64 48.07 -37.20
C ALA A 501 55.09 47.64 -36.91
N ASN A 502 55.61 47.95 -35.73
CA ASN A 502 56.99 47.69 -35.28
C ASN A 502 57.11 46.40 -34.45
N SER A 503 56.00 45.69 -34.25
CA SER A 503 55.84 44.45 -33.47
C SER A 503 55.79 44.58 -31.95
N GLY A 504 55.43 45.75 -31.42
CA GLY A 504 54.82 45.81 -30.09
C GLY A 504 53.43 45.17 -30.09
N THR A 505 53.10 44.45 -29.02
CA THR A 505 51.84 43.72 -28.85
C THR A 505 51.30 43.90 -27.44
N LYS A 506 49.99 44.09 -27.31
CA LYS A 506 49.28 44.08 -26.03
C LYS A 506 48.07 43.16 -26.13
N ASP A 507 47.95 42.27 -25.16
CA ASP A 507 46.80 41.38 -25.00
C ASP A 507 45.81 42.00 -24.01
N GLU A 508 44.52 41.81 -24.29
CA GLU A 508 43.41 41.93 -23.35
C GLU A 508 42.61 40.61 -23.35
N ILE A 509 41.89 40.30 -22.27
CA ILE A 509 41.06 39.09 -22.18
C ILE A 509 39.64 39.43 -21.74
N PHE A 510 38.66 38.68 -22.26
CA PHE A 510 37.30 38.64 -21.76
C PHE A 510 36.74 37.21 -21.81
N THR A 511 35.79 36.92 -20.94
CA THR A 511 35.06 35.65 -20.89
C THR A 511 33.83 35.75 -21.80
N ILE A 512 33.60 34.71 -22.60
CA ILE A 512 32.28 34.43 -23.18
C ILE A 512 31.67 33.21 -22.50
N THR A 513 30.45 33.41 -21.99
CA THR A 513 29.57 32.34 -21.52
C THR A 513 28.53 32.07 -22.60
N VAL A 514 28.41 30.81 -23.00
CA VAL A 514 27.40 30.32 -23.94
C VAL A 514 26.39 29.49 -23.14
N ASN A 515 25.19 30.04 -22.97
CA ASN A 515 24.11 29.41 -22.22
C ASN A 515 23.43 28.32 -23.08
N PRO A 516 22.94 27.22 -22.47
CA PRO A 516 22.11 26.25 -23.17
C PRO A 516 20.80 26.86 -23.65
N VAL A 517 20.31 26.35 -24.79
CA VAL A 517 18.97 26.58 -25.32
C VAL A 517 18.30 25.23 -25.52
N ASN A 518 16.97 25.16 -25.37
CA ASN A 518 16.21 23.94 -25.66
C ASN A 518 16.10 23.76 -27.18
N ASP A 519 16.67 22.68 -27.72
CA ASP A 519 16.61 22.36 -29.14
C ASP A 519 15.34 21.58 -29.47
N LYS A 520 14.66 21.93 -30.56
CA LYS A 520 13.44 21.24 -30.97
C LYS A 520 13.69 19.74 -31.25
N PRO A 521 12.98 18.81 -30.57
CA PRO A 521 13.20 17.38 -30.76
C PRO A 521 12.86 16.87 -32.16
N SER A 522 13.47 15.75 -32.56
CA SER A 522 13.28 15.14 -33.88
C SER A 522 13.30 13.60 -33.83
N PHE A 523 12.57 12.97 -34.75
CA PHE A 523 12.40 11.51 -34.80
C PHE A 523 11.94 11.05 -36.20
N THR A 524 12.06 9.75 -36.45
CA THR A 524 11.54 9.07 -37.66
C THR A 524 10.47 8.04 -37.26
N VAL A 525 9.34 8.03 -37.97
CA VAL A 525 8.31 6.99 -37.85
C VAL A 525 8.54 5.84 -38.84
N GLY A 526 8.10 4.65 -38.45
CA GLY A 526 8.12 3.46 -39.29
C GLY A 526 7.11 3.51 -40.43
N ALA A 527 7.10 2.46 -41.25
CA ALA A 527 6.20 2.35 -42.39
C ALA A 527 4.71 2.33 -41.99
N ASN A 528 3.84 2.71 -42.91
CA ASN A 528 2.39 2.57 -42.79
C ASN A 528 2.01 1.13 -42.42
N GLN A 529 1.00 1.00 -41.56
CA GLN A 529 0.59 -0.25 -40.95
C GLN A 529 -0.67 -0.83 -41.61
N THR A 530 -0.79 -2.16 -41.56
CA THR A 530 -1.95 -2.90 -42.05
C THR A 530 -2.38 -3.94 -41.03
N ALA A 531 -3.65 -3.94 -40.65
CA ALA A 531 -4.29 -4.94 -39.81
C ALA A 531 -5.66 -5.30 -40.40
N LYS A 532 -6.40 -6.20 -39.77
CA LYS A 532 -7.81 -6.48 -40.05
C LYS A 532 -8.70 -6.06 -38.88
N GLU A 533 -10.00 -5.92 -39.12
CA GLU A 533 -10.96 -5.93 -38.00
C GLU A 533 -10.88 -7.28 -37.27
N GLY A 534 -11.03 -7.28 -35.94
CA GLY A 534 -10.87 -8.49 -35.12
C GLY A 534 -9.42 -8.97 -34.91
N ASP A 535 -8.41 -8.32 -35.49
CA ASP A 535 -7.00 -8.67 -35.19
C ASP A 535 -6.66 -8.43 -33.71
N PRO A 536 -5.87 -9.32 -33.07
CA PRO A 536 -5.35 -9.07 -31.72
C PRO A 536 -4.38 -7.88 -31.69
N ALA A 537 -4.13 -7.37 -30.48
CA ALA A 537 -3.26 -6.22 -30.23
C ALA A 537 -1.94 -6.29 -31.01
N LYS A 538 -1.67 -5.25 -31.81
CA LYS A 538 -0.47 -5.12 -32.63
C LYS A 538 0.58 -4.34 -31.86
N THR A 539 1.80 -4.88 -31.82
CA THR A 539 2.97 -4.26 -31.19
C THR A 539 4.10 -4.18 -32.20
N VAL A 540 4.63 -2.97 -32.45
CA VAL A 540 5.76 -2.73 -33.36
C VAL A 540 6.91 -2.14 -32.55
N THR A 541 7.86 -2.99 -32.17
CA THR A 541 8.92 -2.71 -31.18
C THR A 541 10.00 -1.74 -31.63
N THR A 542 10.05 -1.41 -32.92
CA THR A 542 11.01 -0.48 -33.53
C THR A 542 10.29 0.56 -34.41
N PHE A 543 9.10 1.02 -33.98
CA PHE A 543 8.28 1.91 -34.79
C PHE A 543 8.83 3.35 -34.85
N VAL A 544 9.15 3.96 -33.71
CA VAL A 544 9.88 5.23 -33.71
C VAL A 544 11.38 4.94 -33.59
N THR A 545 12.15 5.55 -34.49
CA THR A 545 13.60 5.39 -34.58
C THR A 545 14.29 6.73 -34.84
N ALA A 546 15.62 6.76 -34.69
CA ALA A 546 16.43 7.99 -34.82
C ALA A 546 15.88 9.15 -33.97
N ILE A 547 15.48 8.86 -32.73
CA ILE A 547 15.06 9.88 -31.76
C ILE A 547 16.29 10.69 -31.35
N ASN A 548 16.31 11.97 -31.73
CA ASN A 548 17.21 12.97 -31.16
C ASN A 548 16.38 13.95 -30.34
N ASN A 549 16.68 14.08 -29.05
CA ASN A 549 15.92 14.99 -28.17
C ASN A 549 16.29 16.46 -28.41
N GLY A 550 17.56 16.75 -28.70
CA GLY A 550 18.09 18.09 -28.89
C GLY A 550 19.62 18.04 -28.99
N ALA A 551 20.31 19.07 -28.49
CA ALA A 551 21.77 19.08 -28.38
C ALA A 551 22.29 18.09 -27.30
N PRO A 552 23.56 17.66 -27.35
CA PRO A 552 24.17 16.81 -26.31
C PRO A 552 24.19 17.43 -24.89
N SER A 553 23.91 18.72 -24.78
CA SER A 553 23.70 19.48 -23.52
C SER A 553 22.46 19.02 -22.74
N GLU A 554 21.47 18.39 -23.38
CA GLU A 554 20.20 17.95 -22.76
C GLU A 554 20.23 16.52 -22.18
N GLY A 555 21.43 16.02 -21.86
CA GLY A 555 21.69 14.62 -21.54
C GLY A 555 21.19 14.14 -20.17
N ASP A 556 19.88 13.94 -20.01
CA ASP A 556 19.28 12.60 -19.77
C ASP A 556 17.73 12.62 -19.74
N GLN A 557 17.07 13.28 -20.70
CA GLN A 557 15.62 13.16 -20.89
C GLN A 557 15.20 11.77 -21.45
N THR A 558 15.91 10.68 -21.12
CA THR A 558 15.64 9.34 -21.68
C THR A 558 14.46 8.67 -20.98
N ALA A 559 14.29 8.91 -19.68
CA ALA A 559 13.21 8.35 -18.86
C ALA A 559 11.87 9.12 -18.94
N THR A 560 11.89 10.38 -19.39
CA THR A 560 10.73 11.29 -19.34
C THR A 560 9.99 11.46 -20.67
N ARG A 561 10.51 10.94 -21.79
CA ARG A 561 9.98 11.19 -23.15
C ARG A 561 8.47 10.92 -23.27
N THR A 562 7.68 11.92 -23.68
CA THR A 562 6.26 11.74 -24.00
C THR A 562 6.00 11.93 -25.49
N PHE A 563 5.17 11.04 -26.05
CA PHE A 563 4.63 11.19 -27.41
C PHE A 563 3.16 11.59 -27.32
N THR A 564 2.82 12.77 -27.84
CA THR A 564 1.42 13.11 -28.11
C THR A 564 1.01 12.41 -29.39
N VAL A 565 0.16 11.40 -29.26
CA VAL A 565 -0.40 10.65 -30.40
C VAL A 565 -1.87 11.03 -30.57
N THR A 566 -2.24 11.44 -31.77
CA THR A 566 -3.62 11.78 -32.15
C THR A 566 -4.03 10.99 -33.39
N ASN A 567 -5.31 10.66 -33.49
CA ASN A 567 -5.87 9.80 -34.53
C ASN A 567 -7.15 10.45 -35.07
N ASN A 568 -7.32 10.48 -36.39
CA ASN A 568 -8.51 11.07 -37.03
C ASN A 568 -9.69 10.07 -37.15
N ARG A 569 -9.48 8.79 -36.83
CA ARG A 569 -10.46 7.70 -36.92
C ARG A 569 -10.39 6.82 -35.68
N ASN A 570 -10.79 7.38 -34.54
CA ASN A 570 -10.85 6.65 -33.27
C ASN A 570 -11.83 5.48 -33.31
N ASP A 571 -12.85 5.55 -34.16
CA ASP A 571 -13.86 4.53 -34.44
C ASP A 571 -13.31 3.22 -35.03
N LEU A 572 -12.06 3.19 -35.49
CA LEU A 572 -11.43 2.00 -36.07
C LEU A 572 -10.70 1.12 -35.02
N PHE A 573 -10.65 1.53 -33.75
CA PHE A 573 -9.81 0.89 -32.72
C PHE A 573 -10.55 0.64 -31.39
N ALA A 574 -10.38 -0.55 -30.82
CA ALA A 574 -10.74 -0.85 -29.42
C ALA A 574 -9.73 -0.26 -28.43
N VAL A 575 -8.43 -0.28 -28.79
CA VAL A 575 -7.35 0.39 -28.05
C VAL A 575 -6.64 1.31 -29.04
N GLN A 576 -6.70 2.62 -28.76
CA GLN A 576 -6.18 3.65 -29.66
C GLN A 576 -4.67 3.50 -29.89
N PRO A 577 -4.16 3.94 -31.06
CA PRO A 577 -2.73 3.99 -31.32
C PRO A 577 -1.99 4.81 -30.26
N THR A 578 -1.03 4.18 -29.59
CA THR A 578 -0.17 4.75 -28.56
C THR A 578 1.28 4.44 -28.88
N ILE A 579 2.20 5.33 -28.48
CA ILE A 579 3.64 5.14 -28.65
C ILE A 579 4.31 5.31 -27.28
N SER A 580 5.05 4.30 -26.84
CA SER A 580 5.75 4.33 -25.56
C SER A 580 7.00 5.23 -25.60
N PRO A 581 7.57 5.64 -24.45
CA PRO A 581 8.83 6.40 -24.39
C PRO A 581 10.00 5.70 -25.12
N ALA A 582 9.96 4.38 -25.23
CA ALA A 582 10.92 3.55 -25.96
C ALA A 582 10.66 3.45 -27.48
N GLY A 583 9.66 4.17 -28.02
CA GLY A 583 9.33 4.20 -29.44
C GLY A 583 8.52 3.00 -29.95
N VAL A 584 7.93 2.20 -29.05
CA VAL A 584 7.09 1.05 -29.40
C VAL A 584 5.68 1.54 -29.72
N LEU A 585 5.17 1.25 -30.93
CA LEU A 585 3.77 1.49 -31.30
C LEU A 585 2.90 0.31 -30.84
N THR A 586 1.79 0.61 -30.17
CA THR A 586 0.74 -0.34 -29.79
C THR A 586 -0.64 0.14 -30.21
N TYR A 587 -1.45 -0.75 -30.78
CA TYR A 587 -2.87 -0.51 -31.10
C TYR A 587 -3.66 -1.82 -31.18
N THR A 588 -4.97 -1.76 -30.93
CA THR A 588 -5.88 -2.90 -31.15
C THR A 588 -7.03 -2.44 -32.05
N PRO A 589 -7.16 -2.97 -33.28
CA PRO A 589 -8.32 -2.73 -34.14
C PRO A 589 -9.63 -3.04 -33.41
N LEU A 590 -10.72 -2.40 -33.83
CA LEU A 590 -12.05 -2.74 -33.29
C LEU A 590 -12.42 -4.18 -33.73
N PRO A 591 -13.07 -4.99 -32.85
CA PRO A 591 -13.46 -6.36 -33.21
C PRO A 591 -14.37 -6.46 -34.44
N GLU A 592 -15.22 -5.45 -34.61
CA GLU A 592 -16.09 -5.30 -35.78
C GLU A 592 -16.18 -3.81 -36.12
N LEU A 593 -16.01 -3.46 -37.40
CA LEU A 593 -16.25 -2.10 -37.89
C LEU A 593 -17.73 -1.88 -38.19
N LEU A 594 -18.28 -0.79 -37.65
CA LEU A 594 -19.63 -0.31 -37.95
C LEU A 594 -19.79 -0.11 -39.46
N ASP A 595 -20.88 -0.65 -40.02
CA ASP A 595 -21.12 -0.68 -41.47
C ASP A 595 -21.47 0.70 -42.05
N SER A 596 -20.44 1.50 -42.24
CA SER A 596 -20.47 2.63 -43.17
C SER A 596 -19.92 2.18 -44.51
N THR A 597 -20.63 2.52 -45.59
CA THR A 597 -20.17 2.32 -46.97
C THR A 597 -18.99 3.24 -47.37
N ALA A 598 -18.44 3.99 -46.40
CA ALA A 598 -17.36 4.95 -46.54
C ALA A 598 -15.98 4.28 -46.49
N SER A 599 -15.65 3.52 -47.55
CA SER A 599 -14.27 3.15 -47.85
C SER A 599 -13.44 4.43 -48.10
N PRO A 600 -12.20 4.56 -47.57
CA PRO A 600 -11.42 3.50 -46.91
C PRO A 600 -11.44 3.57 -45.37
N PHE A 601 -11.31 2.40 -44.73
CA PHE A 601 -11.04 2.25 -43.29
C PHE A 601 -9.56 2.54 -42.98
N VAL A 602 -9.13 3.77 -43.26
CA VAL A 602 -7.76 4.25 -43.03
C VAL A 602 -7.77 5.32 -41.95
N ALA A 603 -7.07 5.04 -40.86
CA ALA A 603 -6.70 6.03 -39.87
C ALA A 603 -5.42 6.74 -40.31
N THR A 604 -5.38 8.06 -40.20
CA THR A 604 -4.15 8.85 -40.20
C THR A 604 -3.80 9.15 -38.75
N VAL A 605 -2.67 8.61 -38.30
CA VAL A 605 -2.15 8.81 -36.96
C VAL A 605 -1.05 9.86 -37.03
N SER A 606 -1.21 10.90 -36.21
CA SER A 606 -0.31 12.04 -36.08
C SER A 606 0.45 11.93 -34.76
N VAL A 607 1.77 12.03 -34.82
CA VAL A 607 2.68 11.88 -33.67
C VAL A 607 3.51 13.15 -33.53
N THR A 608 3.59 13.70 -32.33
CA THR A 608 4.69 14.58 -31.91
C THR A 608 5.41 13.96 -30.71
N LEU A 609 6.73 13.92 -30.77
CA LEU A 609 7.57 13.87 -29.57
C LEU A 609 7.59 15.26 -28.92
N ASN A 610 7.39 15.31 -27.61
CA ASN A 610 7.54 16.52 -26.80
C ASN A 610 8.81 16.36 -25.95
N ASP A 611 9.60 17.42 -25.80
CA ASP A 611 10.61 17.49 -24.75
C ASP A 611 9.96 17.84 -23.40
N HIS A 612 10.76 18.03 -22.35
CA HIS A 612 10.31 18.49 -21.03
C HIS A 612 10.95 19.83 -20.59
N GLY A 613 11.50 20.60 -21.54
CA GLY A 613 12.13 21.90 -21.33
C GLY A 613 13.56 21.88 -20.78
N GLY A 614 14.45 22.64 -21.41
CA GLY A 614 15.81 22.95 -20.94
C GLY A 614 15.83 23.99 -19.81
N THR A 615 16.72 23.78 -18.82
CA THR A 615 16.55 24.23 -17.42
C THR A 615 16.35 25.74 -17.16
N ASP A 616 16.88 26.63 -18.00
CA ASP A 616 16.96 28.07 -17.66
C ASP A 616 16.38 29.01 -18.73
N LYS A 617 16.04 28.52 -19.92
CA LYS A 617 15.45 29.31 -21.03
C LYS A 617 14.43 28.58 -21.90
N GLY A 618 14.26 27.26 -21.75
CA GLY A 618 13.31 26.49 -22.54
C GLY A 618 11.88 26.54 -22.00
N GLY A 619 10.91 26.70 -22.91
CA GLY A 619 9.59 26.11 -22.69
C GLY A 619 9.62 24.63 -23.08
N VAL A 620 8.48 23.94 -22.96
CA VAL A 620 8.31 22.64 -23.63
C VAL A 620 8.19 22.90 -25.13
N GLU A 621 9.12 22.38 -25.94
CA GLU A 621 8.96 22.36 -27.39
C GLU A 621 8.43 21.01 -27.89
N VAL A 622 7.91 21.04 -29.12
CA VAL A 622 7.35 19.88 -29.79
C VAL A 622 7.96 19.72 -31.17
N SER A 623 8.37 18.49 -31.46
CA SER A 623 8.87 18.06 -32.75
C SER A 623 7.86 18.30 -33.89
N ASP A 624 8.35 18.30 -35.13
CA ASP A 624 7.46 18.28 -36.30
C ASP A 624 6.54 17.07 -36.25
N THR A 625 5.23 17.31 -36.36
CA THR A 625 4.23 16.25 -36.44
C THR A 625 4.53 15.30 -37.60
N LYS A 626 4.88 14.05 -37.29
CA LYS A 626 5.03 12.99 -38.30
C LYS A 626 3.70 12.24 -38.40
N THR A 627 3.29 11.92 -39.62
CA THR A 627 2.06 11.16 -39.86
C THR A 627 2.37 9.82 -40.51
N PHE A 628 1.57 8.83 -40.17
CA PHE A 628 1.53 7.53 -40.84
C PHE A 628 0.08 7.06 -40.93
N THR A 629 -0.19 6.10 -41.82
CA THR A 629 -1.52 5.49 -41.92
C THR A 629 -1.58 4.10 -41.31
N ILE A 630 -2.70 3.78 -40.67
CA ILE A 630 -3.08 2.41 -40.32
C ILE A 630 -4.29 2.06 -41.17
N THR A 631 -4.16 1.06 -42.03
CA THR A 631 -5.25 0.52 -42.85
C THR A 631 -5.85 -0.69 -42.15
N ILE A 632 -7.15 -0.65 -41.85
CA ILE A 632 -7.89 -1.79 -41.32
C ILE A 632 -8.63 -2.45 -42.49
N GLY A 633 -8.22 -3.66 -42.87
CA GLY A 633 -8.97 -4.48 -43.82
C GLY A 633 -10.22 -5.04 -43.16
N ALA A 634 -11.38 -4.91 -43.81
CA ALA A 634 -12.54 -5.70 -43.44
C ALA A 634 -12.24 -7.20 -43.58
N LEU A 635 -12.94 -8.03 -42.81
CA LEU A 635 -12.98 -9.47 -43.05
C LEU A 635 -13.70 -9.74 -44.39
N ALA A 636 -13.32 -10.81 -45.07
CA ALA A 636 -13.83 -11.10 -46.42
C ALA A 636 -15.28 -11.62 -46.44
N ASN A 637 -15.85 -11.87 -45.26
CA ASN A 637 -17.17 -12.41 -44.98
C ASN A 637 -17.43 -12.05 -43.51
N LYS A 638 -18.52 -11.33 -43.19
CA LYS A 638 -18.92 -11.11 -41.78
C LYS A 638 -19.58 -12.36 -41.20
N LEU A 639 -20.10 -12.27 -39.97
CA LEU A 639 -21.01 -13.30 -39.44
C LEU A 639 -22.46 -12.90 -39.76
N PRO A 640 -23.33 -13.86 -40.11
CA PRO A 640 -24.76 -13.58 -40.22
C PRO A 640 -25.32 -13.11 -38.88
N THR A 641 -26.38 -12.31 -38.95
CA THR A 641 -27.14 -11.82 -37.80
C THR A 641 -28.46 -12.57 -37.67
N ILE A 642 -28.90 -12.74 -36.43
CA ILE A 642 -30.17 -13.30 -36.01
C ILE A 642 -30.67 -12.43 -34.84
N ALA A 643 -31.96 -12.13 -34.83
CA ALA A 643 -32.61 -11.43 -33.71
C ALA A 643 -32.94 -12.41 -32.58
N LEU A 644 -33.04 -11.87 -31.36
CA LEU A 644 -33.54 -12.57 -30.18
C LEU A 644 -34.86 -13.30 -30.52
N ILE A 645 -34.95 -14.55 -30.09
CA ILE A 645 -36.18 -15.33 -30.05
C ILE A 645 -36.61 -15.34 -28.58
N ASP A 646 -37.87 -14.98 -28.31
CA ASP A 646 -38.41 -14.99 -26.94
C ASP A 646 -38.53 -16.45 -26.43
N ASP A 647 -38.31 -16.65 -25.12
CA ASP A 647 -38.61 -17.93 -24.45
C ASP A 647 -40.11 -18.25 -24.55
N VAL A 648 -40.46 -19.54 -24.63
CA VAL A 648 -41.85 -19.98 -24.86
C VAL A 648 -42.26 -21.10 -23.91
N ASP A 649 -43.44 -20.97 -23.33
CA ASP A 649 -44.11 -22.05 -22.59
C ASP A 649 -45.17 -22.68 -23.51
N THR A 650 -45.28 -24.01 -23.48
CA THR A 650 -46.34 -24.77 -24.14
C THR A 650 -46.76 -25.92 -23.23
N ASP A 651 -47.97 -26.42 -23.42
CA ASP A 651 -48.39 -27.68 -22.82
C ASP A 651 -47.84 -28.85 -23.66
N GLU A 652 -47.71 -30.05 -23.08
CA GLU A 652 -47.29 -31.22 -23.85
C GLU A 652 -48.32 -31.67 -24.90
N ASP A 653 -47.90 -32.55 -25.81
CA ASP A 653 -48.56 -32.90 -27.08
C ASP A 653 -48.89 -31.70 -28.03
N THR A 654 -48.67 -30.47 -27.57
CA THR A 654 -49.11 -29.24 -28.22
C THR A 654 -47.93 -28.51 -28.88
N PRO A 655 -48.01 -28.19 -30.18
CA PRO A 655 -47.03 -27.33 -30.83
C PRO A 655 -47.07 -25.91 -30.24
N THR A 656 -45.90 -25.29 -30.07
CA THR A 656 -45.81 -23.88 -29.67
C THR A 656 -46.55 -22.97 -30.65
N ASP A 657 -46.86 -21.75 -30.22
CA ASP A 657 -47.14 -20.67 -31.15
C ASP A 657 -45.94 -20.44 -32.11
N VAL A 658 -46.21 -19.81 -33.26
CA VAL A 658 -45.20 -19.58 -34.30
C VAL A 658 -44.34 -18.36 -33.95
N LEU A 659 -43.16 -18.61 -33.39
CA LEU A 659 -42.20 -17.58 -33.01
C LEU A 659 -41.59 -16.92 -34.27
N THR A 660 -41.55 -15.60 -34.31
CA THR A 660 -41.07 -14.81 -35.45
C THR A 660 -39.75 -14.11 -35.13
N PHE A 661 -38.75 -14.25 -35.98
CA PHE A 661 -37.44 -13.61 -35.82
C PHE A 661 -36.87 -13.15 -37.16
N THR A 662 -35.96 -12.18 -37.15
CA THR A 662 -35.27 -11.73 -38.37
C THR A 662 -33.87 -12.30 -38.46
N VAL A 663 -33.47 -12.68 -39.67
CA VAL A 663 -32.07 -12.97 -40.04
C VAL A 663 -31.59 -12.01 -41.11
N GLY A 664 -30.30 -11.70 -41.10
CA GLY A 664 -29.69 -10.88 -42.13
C GLY A 664 -28.20 -11.09 -42.19
N ASP A 665 -27.66 -11.12 -43.40
CA ASP A 665 -26.24 -11.01 -43.63
C ASP A 665 -26.00 -9.94 -44.68
N ARG A 666 -24.79 -9.40 -44.67
CA ARG A 666 -24.39 -8.26 -45.48
C ARG A 666 -23.82 -8.69 -46.83
N GLU A 667 -23.07 -9.79 -46.84
CA GLU A 667 -22.49 -10.36 -48.04
C GLU A 667 -23.44 -11.38 -48.72
N THR A 668 -24.28 -12.05 -47.93
CA THR A 668 -25.24 -13.08 -48.34
C THR A 668 -26.67 -12.57 -48.26
N ALA A 669 -27.41 -12.63 -49.38
CA ALA A 669 -28.82 -12.23 -49.39
C ALA A 669 -29.64 -13.07 -48.37
N PRO A 670 -30.52 -12.47 -47.53
CA PRO A 670 -31.19 -13.19 -46.44
C PRO A 670 -31.99 -14.44 -46.85
N ALA A 671 -32.48 -14.52 -48.09
CA ALA A 671 -33.15 -15.69 -48.63
C ALA A 671 -32.21 -16.89 -48.90
N ALA A 672 -30.91 -16.66 -49.02
CA ALA A 672 -29.87 -17.68 -49.20
C ALA A 672 -29.24 -18.13 -47.87
N LEU A 673 -29.56 -17.47 -46.75
CA LEU A 673 -29.15 -17.93 -45.42
C LEU A 673 -29.87 -19.23 -45.05
N ILE A 674 -29.08 -20.16 -44.50
CA ILE A 674 -29.50 -21.49 -44.08
C ILE A 674 -29.70 -21.46 -42.56
N LEU A 675 -30.75 -22.13 -42.09
CA LEU A 675 -31.10 -22.29 -40.68
C LEU A 675 -30.99 -23.76 -40.26
N SER A 676 -30.54 -24.00 -39.03
CA SER A 676 -30.59 -25.30 -38.37
C SER A 676 -30.84 -25.12 -36.88
N ALA A 677 -31.46 -26.11 -36.23
CA ALA A 677 -31.74 -26.10 -34.79
C ALA A 677 -31.11 -27.30 -34.09
N LYS A 678 -30.84 -27.13 -32.79
CA LYS A 678 -30.43 -28.20 -31.87
C LYS A 678 -31.09 -27.98 -30.52
N SER A 679 -31.75 -29.01 -29.99
CA SER A 679 -32.23 -29.02 -28.60
C SER A 679 -31.12 -29.49 -27.65
N SER A 680 -31.07 -28.93 -26.44
CA SER A 680 -30.28 -29.48 -25.33
C SER A 680 -30.85 -30.82 -24.82
N ASN A 681 -32.16 -31.01 -24.91
CA ASN A 681 -32.88 -32.24 -24.59
C ASN A 681 -33.58 -32.77 -25.85
N ALA A 682 -32.91 -33.67 -26.57
CA ALA A 682 -33.39 -34.25 -27.82
C ALA A 682 -34.46 -35.34 -27.65
N ALA A 683 -34.77 -35.75 -26.41
CA ALA A 683 -35.92 -36.59 -26.10
C ALA A 683 -37.20 -35.74 -26.02
N LEU A 684 -37.16 -34.66 -25.22
CA LEU A 684 -38.26 -33.70 -25.09
C LEU A 684 -38.54 -32.92 -26.38
N VAL A 685 -37.50 -32.48 -27.09
CA VAL A 685 -37.65 -31.81 -28.40
C VAL A 685 -36.74 -32.47 -29.44
N PRO A 686 -37.25 -33.46 -30.20
CA PRO A 686 -36.55 -34.05 -31.33
C PRO A 686 -36.25 -32.99 -32.41
N ALA A 687 -35.08 -33.07 -33.05
CA ALA A 687 -34.66 -32.09 -34.06
C ALA A 687 -35.57 -32.04 -35.31
N VAL A 688 -36.37 -33.07 -35.56
CA VAL A 688 -37.38 -33.11 -36.63
C VAL A 688 -38.65 -32.31 -36.29
N ASN A 689 -38.89 -32.02 -35.01
CA ASN A 689 -40.04 -31.24 -34.53
C ASN A 689 -39.74 -29.72 -34.45
N VAL A 690 -38.53 -29.27 -34.77
CA VAL A 690 -38.20 -27.84 -34.86
C VAL A 690 -38.31 -27.40 -36.31
N VAL A 691 -39.43 -26.78 -36.66
CA VAL A 691 -39.82 -26.46 -38.04
C VAL A 691 -39.57 -24.98 -38.33
N PHE A 692 -38.67 -24.70 -39.28
CA PHE A 692 -38.41 -23.34 -39.76
C PHE A 692 -39.34 -22.92 -40.89
N GLY A 693 -39.73 -21.65 -40.89
CA GLY A 693 -40.55 -21.01 -41.92
C GLY A 693 -40.14 -19.57 -42.22
N GLY A 694 -41.07 -18.79 -42.78
CA GLY A 694 -40.82 -17.44 -43.30
C GLY A 694 -40.02 -17.41 -44.61
N THR A 695 -39.69 -16.20 -45.08
CA THR A 695 -39.01 -15.97 -46.37
C THR A 695 -38.14 -14.73 -46.34
N GLY A 696 -36.91 -14.82 -46.84
CA GLY A 696 -36.00 -13.68 -46.88
C GLY A 696 -35.42 -13.40 -45.50
N ALA A 697 -35.57 -12.16 -45.02
CA ALA A 697 -35.11 -11.76 -43.68
C ALA A 697 -36.07 -12.23 -42.58
N ASP A 698 -37.37 -12.15 -42.82
CA ASP A 698 -38.40 -12.53 -41.85
C ASP A 698 -38.54 -14.07 -41.83
N ARG A 699 -38.19 -14.68 -40.70
CA ARG A 699 -38.17 -16.14 -40.49
C ARG A 699 -39.06 -16.50 -39.30
N THR A 700 -39.44 -17.77 -39.25
CA THR A 700 -40.22 -18.32 -38.13
C THR A 700 -39.62 -19.62 -37.66
N VAL A 701 -39.84 -19.95 -36.39
CA VAL A 701 -39.65 -21.29 -35.85
C VAL A 701 -40.91 -21.69 -35.09
N GLN A 702 -41.35 -22.93 -35.30
CA GLN A 702 -42.35 -23.58 -34.46
C GLN A 702 -41.72 -24.85 -33.90
N VAL A 703 -41.95 -25.10 -32.63
CA VAL A 703 -41.46 -26.30 -31.93
C VAL A 703 -42.66 -27.17 -31.60
N THR A 704 -42.49 -28.49 -31.66
CA THR A 704 -43.44 -29.43 -31.06
C THR A 704 -42.66 -30.32 -30.09
N PRO A 705 -43.12 -30.48 -28.83
CA PRO A 705 -42.59 -31.51 -27.96
C PRO A 705 -42.63 -32.89 -28.64
N ALA A 706 -41.83 -33.84 -28.16
CA ALA A 706 -42.20 -35.24 -28.34
C ALA A 706 -43.53 -35.48 -27.61
N ALA A 707 -44.34 -36.41 -28.12
CA ALA A 707 -45.58 -36.75 -27.44
C ALA A 707 -45.29 -37.38 -26.07
N ASN A 708 -46.13 -37.08 -25.08
CA ASN A 708 -46.04 -37.64 -23.73
C ASN A 708 -44.66 -37.38 -23.08
N GLN A 709 -44.18 -36.13 -23.14
CA GLN A 709 -42.90 -35.65 -22.61
C GLN A 709 -43.00 -34.19 -22.15
N PHE A 710 -42.73 -33.93 -20.87
CA PHE A 710 -42.69 -32.61 -20.25
C PHE A 710 -41.28 -32.21 -19.73
N GLY A 711 -41.14 -30.98 -19.23
CA GLY A 711 -39.90 -30.43 -18.67
C GLY A 711 -39.34 -29.26 -19.49
N THR A 712 -38.03 -29.01 -19.42
CA THR A 712 -37.39 -27.88 -20.13
C THR A 712 -36.35 -28.32 -21.15
N ALA A 713 -36.23 -27.55 -22.24
CA ALA A 713 -35.15 -27.64 -23.21
C ALA A 713 -34.68 -26.24 -23.64
N VAL A 714 -33.43 -26.13 -24.06
CA VAL A 714 -32.88 -24.93 -24.71
C VAL A 714 -32.69 -25.26 -26.19
N ILE A 715 -33.30 -24.45 -27.06
CA ILE A 715 -33.23 -24.59 -28.51
C ILE A 715 -32.20 -23.59 -29.04
N THR A 716 -31.06 -24.10 -29.49
CA THR A 716 -30.05 -23.32 -30.21
C THR A 716 -30.42 -23.26 -31.69
N VAL A 717 -30.66 -22.05 -32.20
CA VAL A 717 -30.91 -21.78 -33.62
C VAL A 717 -29.64 -21.19 -34.24
N THR A 718 -29.03 -21.94 -35.14
CA THR A 718 -27.86 -21.51 -35.93
C THR A 718 -28.31 -20.96 -37.27
N VAL A 719 -27.85 -19.76 -37.62
CA VAL A 719 -27.90 -19.23 -39.00
C VAL A 719 -26.51 -19.26 -39.65
N THR A 720 -26.42 -19.63 -40.93
CA THR A 720 -25.17 -19.66 -41.69
C THR A 720 -25.30 -19.15 -43.13
N ASP A 721 -24.21 -18.55 -43.61
CA ASP A 721 -23.99 -18.10 -45.00
C ASP A 721 -23.45 -19.20 -45.94
N GLY A 722 -23.08 -20.37 -45.41
CA GLY A 722 -22.43 -21.43 -46.17
C GLY A 722 -20.95 -21.19 -46.55
N SER A 723 -20.42 -19.99 -46.26
CA SER A 723 -19.03 -19.55 -46.45
C SER A 723 -18.17 -19.66 -45.17
N LYS A 724 -18.73 -20.28 -44.12
CA LYS A 724 -18.21 -20.48 -42.75
C LYS A 724 -18.49 -19.36 -41.74
N GLY A 725 -19.35 -18.40 -42.03
CA GLY A 725 -19.98 -17.61 -40.99
C GLY A 725 -21.15 -18.39 -40.38
N THR A 726 -21.14 -18.52 -39.06
CA THR A 726 -22.20 -19.14 -38.26
C THR A 726 -22.51 -18.23 -37.07
N LYS A 727 -23.78 -18.00 -36.77
CA LYS A 727 -24.22 -17.31 -35.56
C LYS A 727 -25.38 -18.06 -34.93
N ASP A 728 -25.26 -18.30 -33.63
CA ASP A 728 -26.28 -18.93 -32.82
C ASP A 728 -27.09 -17.89 -32.05
N GLU A 729 -28.37 -18.20 -31.84
CA GLU A 729 -29.25 -17.60 -30.83
C GLU A 729 -29.91 -18.75 -30.04
N THR A 730 -30.30 -18.51 -28.79
CA THR A 730 -30.92 -19.54 -27.93
C THR A 730 -32.18 -19.02 -27.27
N PHE A 731 -33.24 -19.82 -27.31
CA PHE A 731 -34.43 -19.63 -26.49
C PHE A 731 -34.75 -20.90 -25.70
N THR A 732 -35.43 -20.75 -24.59
CA THR A 732 -35.92 -21.82 -23.72
C THR A 732 -37.32 -22.21 -24.15
N ILE A 733 -37.61 -23.51 -24.15
CA ILE A 733 -38.96 -24.04 -24.19
C ILE A 733 -39.26 -24.75 -22.86
N THR A 734 -40.30 -24.29 -22.18
CA THR A 734 -40.94 -25.03 -21.08
C THR A 734 -42.08 -25.84 -21.68
N VAL A 735 -42.13 -27.12 -21.35
CA VAL A 735 -43.24 -28.01 -21.69
C VAL A 735 -43.92 -28.40 -20.39
N ASN A 736 -45.14 -27.91 -20.18
CA ASN A 736 -45.93 -28.19 -18.99
C ASN A 736 -46.49 -29.62 -19.07
N PRO A 737 -46.46 -30.40 -17.96
CA PRO A 737 -47.15 -31.67 -17.90
C PRO A 737 -48.67 -31.49 -18.02
N VAL A 738 -49.36 -32.41 -18.68
CA VAL A 738 -50.83 -32.45 -18.76
C VAL A 738 -51.34 -33.86 -18.54
N ASN A 739 -51.91 -34.09 -17.35
CA ASN A 739 -52.41 -35.38 -16.86
C ASN A 739 -53.12 -36.21 -17.95
N ASP A 740 -52.42 -37.22 -18.45
CA ASP A 740 -52.96 -38.22 -19.38
C ASP A 740 -53.96 -39.15 -18.67
N ALA A 741 -54.60 -40.08 -19.37
CA ALA A 741 -55.60 -40.98 -18.76
C ALA A 741 -55.11 -42.44 -18.64
N PRO A 742 -55.10 -43.05 -17.42
CA PRO A 742 -54.43 -44.32 -17.19
C PRO A 742 -55.02 -45.48 -17.96
N THR A 743 -54.15 -46.30 -18.54
CA THR A 743 -54.55 -47.34 -19.49
C THR A 743 -54.63 -48.72 -18.82
N PHE A 744 -55.73 -49.43 -19.11
CA PHE A 744 -56.02 -50.75 -18.54
C PHE A 744 -56.23 -51.79 -19.65
N ALA A 745 -55.48 -52.90 -19.59
CA ALA A 745 -55.55 -53.97 -20.59
C ALA A 745 -56.89 -54.74 -20.54
N ASN A 746 -57.44 -55.12 -21.70
CA ASN A 746 -58.74 -55.81 -21.77
C ASN A 746 -58.69 -57.22 -21.12
N ILE A 747 -59.60 -57.48 -20.18
CA ILE A 747 -59.79 -58.80 -19.55
C ILE A 747 -60.86 -59.61 -20.31
N ALA A 748 -60.71 -60.93 -20.36
CA ALA A 748 -61.69 -61.85 -20.94
C ALA A 748 -62.69 -62.37 -19.90
N ASN A 749 -63.92 -62.68 -20.33
CA ASN A 749 -64.94 -63.31 -19.46
C ASN A 749 -64.45 -64.65 -18.89
N MET A 750 -64.87 -64.96 -17.66
CA MET A 750 -64.35 -66.08 -16.87
C MET A 750 -65.45 -66.97 -16.30
N THR A 751 -65.06 -68.16 -15.82
CA THR A 751 -65.95 -69.08 -15.11
C THR A 751 -65.20 -69.68 -13.93
N THR A 752 -65.86 -69.74 -12.78
CA THR A 752 -65.39 -70.40 -11.56
C THR A 752 -66.51 -71.28 -10.99
N LYS A 753 -66.21 -71.99 -9.91
CA LYS A 753 -67.22 -72.55 -9.01
C LYS A 753 -67.58 -71.51 -7.95
N GLU A 754 -68.78 -71.61 -7.39
CA GLU A 754 -69.03 -71.00 -6.08
C GLU A 754 -68.01 -71.54 -5.04
N ASP A 755 -67.81 -70.78 -3.96
CA ASP A 755 -66.86 -71.07 -2.87
C ASP A 755 -65.39 -71.24 -3.29
N THR A 756 -65.07 -70.93 -4.55
CA THR A 756 -63.75 -71.07 -5.14
C THR A 756 -63.22 -69.68 -5.56
N PRO A 757 -62.47 -69.00 -4.67
CA PRO A 757 -61.82 -67.73 -4.98
C PRO A 757 -60.92 -67.84 -6.21
N LEU A 758 -61.19 -67.00 -7.21
CA LEU A 758 -60.40 -66.90 -8.43
C LEU A 758 -59.27 -65.89 -8.19
N ALA A 759 -58.22 -66.36 -7.52
CA ALA A 759 -57.04 -65.57 -7.22
C ALA A 759 -56.14 -65.35 -8.45
N LYS A 760 -55.43 -64.22 -8.45
CA LYS A 760 -54.25 -63.94 -9.31
C LYS A 760 -54.51 -63.60 -10.77
N LEU A 761 -55.47 -62.71 -11.03
CA LEU A 761 -55.49 -61.90 -12.26
C LEU A 761 -54.42 -60.79 -12.19
N ALA A 762 -53.19 -61.11 -12.59
CA ALA A 762 -52.09 -60.15 -12.69
C ALA A 762 -52.22 -59.30 -13.97
N HIS A 763 -52.38 -57.99 -13.82
CA HIS A 763 -52.46 -57.04 -14.93
C HIS A 763 -51.54 -55.85 -14.69
N THR A 764 -50.91 -55.37 -15.76
CA THR A 764 -50.18 -54.10 -15.80
C THR A 764 -51.16 -52.97 -16.11
N VAL A 765 -51.30 -52.03 -15.18
CA VAL A 765 -51.71 -50.66 -15.51
C VAL A 765 -50.46 -49.91 -15.97
N VAL A 766 -50.61 -49.05 -16.97
CA VAL A 766 -49.58 -48.09 -17.35
C VAL A 766 -50.23 -46.74 -17.58
N ASP A 767 -49.59 -45.73 -17.02
CA ASP A 767 -49.85 -44.33 -17.25
C ASP A 767 -48.61 -43.69 -17.91
N VAL A 768 -48.73 -42.42 -18.29
CA VAL A 768 -47.67 -41.60 -18.89
C VAL A 768 -46.94 -40.79 -17.82
N ASP A 769 -47.71 -40.16 -16.93
CA ASP A 769 -47.24 -39.22 -15.93
C ASP A 769 -46.95 -39.94 -14.60
N ASP A 770 -47.87 -40.81 -14.20
CA ASP A 770 -47.82 -41.52 -12.92
C ASP A 770 -47.06 -42.85 -12.98
N LEU A 771 -46.30 -43.15 -11.93
CA LEU A 771 -45.71 -44.47 -11.79
C LEU A 771 -46.83 -45.50 -11.49
N PRO A 772 -46.73 -46.75 -11.99
CA PRO A 772 -47.72 -47.81 -11.70
C PRO A 772 -47.91 -48.18 -10.21
N ALA A 773 -47.16 -47.55 -9.30
CA ALA A 773 -47.35 -47.62 -7.85
C ALA A 773 -48.41 -46.62 -7.35
N ASP A 774 -48.42 -45.41 -7.90
CA ASP A 774 -49.12 -44.25 -7.33
C ASP A 774 -50.59 -44.19 -7.78
N LEU A 775 -50.87 -44.69 -8.99
CA LEU A 775 -52.23 -44.97 -9.47
C LEU A 775 -53.09 -45.70 -8.42
N VAL A 776 -54.40 -45.47 -8.43
CA VAL A 776 -55.38 -46.20 -7.63
C VAL A 776 -56.16 -47.16 -8.54
N VAL A 777 -56.22 -48.45 -8.18
CA VAL A 777 -57.07 -49.43 -8.88
C VAL A 777 -58.16 -49.90 -7.93
N THR A 778 -59.41 -49.63 -8.32
CA THR A 778 -60.61 -50.08 -7.62
C THR A 778 -61.33 -51.16 -8.42
N GLY A 779 -62.11 -51.97 -7.71
CA GLY A 779 -62.91 -53.02 -8.32
C GLY A 779 -64.29 -53.11 -7.66
N SER A 780 -65.30 -53.37 -8.47
CA SER A 780 -66.70 -53.51 -8.02
C SER A 780 -67.41 -54.61 -8.80
N SER A 781 -68.45 -55.19 -8.21
CA SER A 781 -69.30 -56.18 -8.86
C SER A 781 -70.71 -55.62 -9.01
N THR A 782 -71.29 -55.76 -10.20
CA THR A 782 -72.51 -55.03 -10.60
C THR A 782 -73.75 -55.48 -9.83
N ASN A 783 -73.85 -56.77 -9.52
CA ASN A 783 -74.94 -57.35 -8.74
C ASN A 783 -74.55 -57.59 -7.27
N GLY A 784 -73.28 -57.34 -6.89
CA GLY A 784 -72.76 -57.52 -5.53
C GLY A 784 -72.31 -58.93 -5.15
N HIS A 785 -72.53 -59.94 -6.02
CA HIS A 785 -72.30 -61.36 -5.72
C HIS A 785 -70.83 -61.80 -5.87
N VAL A 786 -69.89 -60.86 -5.96
CA VAL A 786 -68.45 -61.11 -6.01
C VAL A 786 -67.74 -59.98 -5.27
N GLN A 787 -66.96 -60.31 -4.24
CA GLN A 787 -66.04 -59.34 -3.65
C GLN A 787 -64.78 -59.24 -4.53
N VAL A 788 -64.41 -58.01 -4.89
CA VAL A 788 -63.27 -57.72 -5.74
C VAL A 788 -62.17 -57.12 -4.88
N GLN A 789 -61.20 -57.94 -4.49
CA GLN A 789 -60.07 -57.51 -3.66
C GLN A 789 -58.85 -57.22 -4.54
N VAL A 790 -58.34 -55.99 -4.49
CA VAL A 790 -57.09 -55.59 -5.15
C VAL A 790 -55.96 -55.68 -4.13
N VAL A 791 -54.91 -56.44 -4.45
CA VAL A 791 -53.73 -56.64 -3.59
C VAL A 791 -52.49 -56.10 -4.27
N PHE A 792 -51.77 -55.23 -3.56
CA PHE A 792 -50.58 -54.51 -4.04
C PHE A 792 -49.31 -55.33 -3.75
N VAL A 793 -48.47 -55.56 -4.78
CA VAL A 793 -47.14 -56.15 -4.62
C VAL A 793 -46.17 -55.41 -5.55
N GLY A 794 -45.67 -54.27 -5.07
CA GLY A 794 -44.97 -53.29 -5.91
C GLY A 794 -45.84 -52.85 -7.09
N ALA A 795 -45.23 -52.62 -8.24
CA ALA A 795 -45.93 -52.26 -9.49
C ALA A 795 -46.87 -53.35 -10.06
N THR A 796 -46.95 -54.56 -9.45
CA THR A 796 -47.87 -55.61 -9.90
C THR A 796 -49.11 -55.65 -9.04
N ARG A 797 -50.26 -55.31 -9.64
CA ARG A 797 -51.56 -55.35 -8.98
C ARG A 797 -52.21 -56.71 -9.21
N THR A 798 -52.48 -57.41 -8.11
CA THR A 798 -53.07 -58.75 -8.11
C THR A 798 -54.55 -58.63 -7.77
N ILE A 799 -55.42 -58.92 -8.73
CA ILE A 799 -56.86 -58.90 -8.50
C ILE A 799 -57.32 -60.31 -8.09
N ASN A 800 -57.97 -60.39 -6.93
CA ASN A 800 -58.62 -61.58 -6.41
C ASN A 800 -60.14 -61.39 -6.54
N LEU A 801 -60.81 -62.33 -7.21
CA LEU A 801 -62.27 -62.37 -7.27
C LEU A 801 -62.76 -63.44 -6.30
N ILE A 802 -63.55 -63.04 -5.31
CA ILE A 802 -64.12 -63.94 -4.31
C ILE A 802 -65.62 -63.98 -4.55
N PRO A 803 -66.17 -65.03 -5.19
CA PRO A 803 -67.60 -65.26 -5.25
C PRO A 803 -68.25 -65.14 -3.86
N GLU A 804 -69.47 -64.61 -3.82
CA GLU A 804 -70.36 -64.86 -2.68
C GLU A 804 -70.52 -66.38 -2.52
N ALA A 805 -70.45 -66.85 -1.27
CA ALA A 805 -70.57 -68.27 -0.99
C ALA A 805 -71.95 -68.77 -1.41
N ASN A 806 -72.02 -69.98 -1.96
CA ASN A 806 -73.28 -70.64 -2.32
C ASN A 806 -74.10 -69.86 -3.40
N PHE A 807 -73.48 -68.97 -4.19
CA PHE A 807 -74.13 -68.21 -5.26
C PHE A 807 -73.89 -68.79 -6.67
N VAL A 808 -74.91 -69.46 -7.21
CA VAL A 808 -74.97 -69.91 -8.61
C VAL A 808 -75.51 -68.79 -9.52
N GLY A 809 -74.69 -68.25 -10.42
CA GLY A 809 -75.15 -67.22 -11.35
C GLY A 809 -74.07 -66.56 -12.20
N THR A 810 -74.33 -65.31 -12.61
CA THR A 810 -73.38 -64.47 -13.35
C THR A 810 -73.36 -63.07 -12.78
N ASP A 811 -72.18 -62.50 -12.61
CA ASP A 811 -72.00 -61.08 -12.26
C ASP A 811 -71.01 -60.41 -13.24
N THR A 812 -71.09 -59.08 -13.33
CA THR A 812 -70.20 -58.26 -14.15
C THR A 812 -69.27 -57.47 -13.25
N ILE A 813 -67.97 -57.76 -13.36
CA ILE A 813 -66.90 -57.09 -12.63
C ILE A 813 -66.52 -55.83 -13.39
N ASN A 814 -66.51 -54.69 -12.71
CA ASN A 814 -65.99 -53.43 -13.24
C ASN A 814 -64.70 -53.08 -12.49
N LEU A 815 -63.63 -52.80 -13.22
CA LEU A 815 -62.34 -52.38 -12.70
C LEU A 815 -62.06 -50.97 -13.21
N THR A 816 -61.71 -50.05 -12.31
CA THR A 816 -61.34 -48.68 -12.66
C THR A 816 -59.92 -48.42 -12.19
N VAL A 817 -59.08 -47.89 -13.07
CA VAL A 817 -57.83 -47.24 -12.70
C VAL A 817 -58.03 -45.72 -12.71
N SER A 818 -57.37 -45.05 -11.77
CA SER A 818 -57.34 -43.60 -11.56
C SER A 818 -55.91 -43.21 -11.25
N ASP A 819 -55.48 -42.03 -11.68
CA ASP A 819 -54.34 -41.30 -11.12
C ASP A 819 -54.79 -40.56 -9.84
N GLY A 820 -55.75 -39.65 -10.01
CA GLY A 820 -56.40 -38.82 -9.01
C GLY A 820 -57.35 -37.81 -9.64
N GLU A 821 -57.11 -37.41 -10.89
CA GLU A 821 -57.89 -36.47 -11.70
C GLU A 821 -58.64 -37.16 -12.88
N ALA A 822 -58.01 -38.10 -13.58
CA ALA A 822 -58.55 -38.87 -14.69
C ALA A 822 -58.79 -40.36 -14.33
N GLN A 823 -59.69 -41.02 -15.09
CA GLN A 823 -60.13 -42.39 -14.79
C GLN A 823 -60.48 -43.21 -16.04
N SER A 824 -60.23 -44.53 -15.96
CA SER A 824 -60.46 -45.49 -17.04
C SER A 824 -61.03 -46.81 -16.52
N THR A 825 -62.19 -47.22 -17.04
CA THR A 825 -62.95 -48.39 -16.57
C THR A 825 -63.01 -49.51 -17.62
N LYS A 826 -62.89 -50.77 -17.16
CA LYS A 826 -63.07 -51.98 -17.96
C LYS A 826 -64.01 -52.96 -17.25
N SER A 827 -64.82 -53.68 -18.04
CA SER A 827 -65.82 -54.62 -17.52
C SER A 827 -65.71 -56.01 -18.16
N PHE A 828 -65.91 -57.07 -17.37
CA PHE A 828 -65.98 -58.45 -17.85
C PHE A 828 -66.97 -59.28 -17.00
N THR A 829 -67.50 -60.36 -17.56
CA THR A 829 -68.46 -61.25 -16.87
C THR A 829 -67.76 -62.42 -16.19
N LEU A 830 -68.09 -62.67 -14.92
CA LEU A 830 -67.75 -63.89 -14.19
C LEU A 830 -69.01 -64.79 -14.08
N THR A 831 -68.87 -66.07 -14.42
CA THR A 831 -69.90 -67.10 -14.22
C THR A 831 -69.52 -67.99 -13.04
N MET A 832 -70.47 -68.29 -12.16
CA MET A 832 -70.30 -69.12 -10.97
C MET A 832 -71.17 -70.38 -11.10
N THR A 833 -70.61 -71.54 -10.77
CA THR A 833 -71.19 -72.86 -11.03
C THR A 833 -71.15 -73.74 -9.78
N SER A 834 -72.14 -74.63 -9.62
CA SER A 834 -72.45 -75.10 -8.27
C SER A 834 -71.44 -76.07 -7.63
N VAL A 835 -71.49 -76.09 -6.30
CA VAL A 835 -70.78 -76.99 -5.38
C VAL A 835 -71.84 -77.81 -4.62
N ASN A 836 -71.43 -78.67 -3.67
CA ASN A 836 -72.31 -79.38 -2.76
C ASN A 836 -71.88 -79.00 -1.35
N ASP A 837 -72.83 -78.52 -0.54
CA ASP A 837 -72.59 -78.00 0.80
C ASP A 837 -72.87 -79.03 1.90
N ALA A 838 -72.59 -78.63 3.15
CA ALA A 838 -72.93 -79.39 4.34
C ALA A 838 -74.09 -78.74 5.10
N PRO A 839 -74.99 -79.50 5.75
CA PRO A 839 -76.10 -78.95 6.51
C PRO A 839 -75.62 -77.94 7.55
N SER A 840 -76.02 -76.68 7.40
CA SER A 840 -75.62 -75.61 8.32
C SER A 840 -76.60 -75.54 9.50
N PRO A 841 -76.13 -75.40 10.75
CA PRO A 841 -77.03 -75.28 11.89
C PRO A 841 -77.71 -73.90 11.91
N VAL A 842 -79.03 -73.89 12.12
CA VAL A 842 -79.77 -72.63 12.29
C VAL A 842 -79.44 -72.04 13.66
N GLN A 843 -78.85 -70.85 13.70
CA GLN A 843 -78.71 -70.05 14.93
C GLN A 843 -80.05 -69.40 15.32
N ASP A 844 -80.98 -70.22 15.81
CA ASP A 844 -82.15 -69.77 16.57
C ASP A 844 -81.76 -69.71 18.06
N GLY A 845 -81.12 -68.60 18.46
CA GLY A 845 -80.68 -68.34 19.83
C GLY A 845 -79.27 -68.84 20.20
N SER A 846 -78.88 -68.50 21.44
CA SER A 846 -77.54 -68.63 22.03
C SER A 846 -76.95 -70.04 21.99
N ASP A 847 -75.66 -70.13 21.64
CA ASP A 847 -74.84 -71.35 21.78
C ASP A 847 -74.46 -71.68 23.24
N ALA A 848 -74.49 -70.67 24.11
CA ALA A 848 -74.39 -70.84 25.56
C ALA A 848 -75.79 -71.08 26.14
N ILE A 849 -76.00 -72.26 26.72
CA ILE A 849 -77.28 -72.71 27.28
C ILE A 849 -77.09 -73.03 28.75
N SER A 850 -77.86 -72.38 29.62
CA SER A 850 -77.83 -72.62 31.06
C SER A 850 -78.56 -73.92 31.45
N VAL A 851 -77.87 -74.80 32.15
CA VAL A 851 -78.50 -75.81 33.02
C VAL A 851 -78.12 -75.52 34.46
N ALA A 852 -79.08 -75.53 35.38
CA ALA A 852 -78.76 -75.43 36.80
C ALA A 852 -78.08 -76.73 37.27
N GLU A 853 -77.10 -76.65 38.17
CA GLU A 853 -76.43 -77.84 38.75
C GLU A 853 -77.40 -78.81 39.45
N ASN A 854 -78.57 -78.31 39.89
CA ASN A 854 -79.61 -79.11 40.54
C ASN A 854 -80.70 -79.65 39.59
N ALA A 855 -80.46 -79.67 38.27
CA ALA A 855 -81.38 -80.23 37.29
C ALA A 855 -81.61 -81.75 37.47
N VAL A 856 -82.57 -82.31 36.72
CA VAL A 856 -82.95 -83.73 36.78
C VAL A 856 -82.79 -84.43 35.43
N ASN A 857 -82.62 -85.76 35.46
CA ASN A 857 -82.53 -86.56 34.23
C ASN A 857 -83.80 -86.39 33.39
N THR A 858 -83.65 -86.43 32.07
CA THR A 858 -84.66 -86.14 31.03
C THR A 858 -85.09 -84.68 30.87
N THR A 859 -84.57 -83.74 31.67
CA THR A 859 -84.74 -82.29 31.41
C THR A 859 -84.30 -81.96 29.98
N GLU A 860 -85.16 -81.27 29.24
CA GLU A 860 -84.86 -80.77 27.90
C GLU A 860 -83.97 -79.54 28.03
N VAL A 861 -82.77 -79.62 27.46
CA VAL A 861 -81.74 -78.57 27.55
C VAL A 861 -81.88 -77.61 26.38
N PHE A 862 -81.99 -78.14 25.16
CA PHE A 862 -82.04 -77.32 23.94
C PHE A 862 -82.65 -78.06 22.75
N ARG A 863 -82.98 -77.32 21.69
CA ARG A 863 -83.36 -77.83 20.37
C ARG A 863 -82.47 -77.19 19.31
N VAL A 864 -81.85 -78.01 18.48
CA VAL A 864 -81.00 -77.57 17.38
C VAL A 864 -81.62 -77.95 16.05
N ASN A 865 -81.81 -76.96 15.18
CA ASN A 865 -82.27 -77.16 13.81
C ASN A 865 -81.05 -77.10 12.87
N PHE A 866 -81.10 -77.84 11.77
CA PHE A 866 -80.15 -77.69 10.66
C PHE A 866 -80.92 -77.45 9.36
N THR A 867 -80.35 -76.64 8.47
CA THR A 867 -80.87 -76.31 7.14
C THR A 867 -79.77 -76.49 6.13
N ASP A 868 -80.12 -77.06 4.98
CA ASP A 868 -79.21 -77.07 3.83
C ASP A 868 -79.49 -75.88 2.90
N VAL A 869 -78.46 -75.50 2.16
CA VAL A 869 -78.51 -74.49 1.10
C VAL A 869 -78.68 -75.15 -0.27
N ASP A 870 -78.21 -76.40 -0.41
CA ASP A 870 -78.46 -77.23 -1.58
C ASP A 870 -79.97 -77.48 -1.74
N ALA A 871 -80.53 -77.06 -2.88
CA ALA A 871 -81.96 -76.97 -3.13
C ALA A 871 -82.64 -78.35 -3.32
N GLY A 872 -82.70 -79.14 -2.25
CA GLY A 872 -83.30 -80.47 -2.20
C GLY A 872 -82.66 -81.44 -1.22
N ASP A 873 -81.54 -81.09 -0.55
CA ASP A 873 -80.94 -81.94 0.49
C ASP A 873 -81.40 -81.52 1.91
N HIS A 874 -81.39 -82.47 2.85
CA HIS A 874 -81.96 -82.34 4.20
C HIS A 874 -81.20 -83.21 5.21
N ALA A 875 -81.03 -82.73 6.45
CA ALA A 875 -80.31 -83.42 7.51
C ALA A 875 -80.93 -84.80 7.88
N THR A 876 -80.35 -85.90 7.39
CA THR A 876 -80.86 -87.26 7.53
C THR A 876 -80.59 -87.91 8.89
N ALA A 877 -79.53 -87.53 9.59
CA ALA A 877 -79.10 -88.13 10.88
C ALA A 877 -78.70 -87.06 11.92
N PHE A 878 -78.76 -87.44 13.20
CA PHE A 878 -78.34 -86.61 14.35
C PHE A 878 -77.61 -87.47 15.39
N THR A 879 -76.43 -87.03 15.86
CA THR A 879 -75.67 -87.70 16.93
C THR A 879 -74.97 -86.68 17.86
N ILE A 880 -74.50 -87.13 19.03
CA ILE A 880 -73.54 -86.38 19.86
C ILE A 880 -72.16 -87.03 19.70
N LYS A 881 -71.15 -86.23 19.35
CA LYS A 881 -69.77 -86.66 19.01
C LYS A 881 -68.81 -86.55 20.19
N ALA A 882 -68.98 -85.54 21.03
CA ALA A 882 -68.17 -85.32 22.22
C ALA A 882 -69.03 -84.77 23.37
N ASP A 883 -68.65 -85.17 24.58
CA ASP A 883 -69.11 -84.71 25.88
C ASP A 883 -67.87 -84.84 26.77
N THR A 884 -67.45 -83.76 27.44
CA THR A 884 -66.16 -83.68 28.13
C THR A 884 -66.45 -83.38 29.61
N VAL A 885 -66.21 -84.29 30.56
CA VAL A 885 -64.98 -85.08 30.75
C VAL A 885 -65.22 -86.61 30.74
N ASN A 886 -64.31 -87.36 30.09
CA ASN A 886 -64.27 -88.82 29.89
C ASN A 886 -65.35 -89.44 28.96
N LEU A 887 -64.88 -90.03 27.85
CA LEU A 887 -65.67 -90.64 26.77
C LEU A 887 -66.46 -91.92 27.15
N THR A 888 -66.58 -92.27 28.43
CA THR A 888 -67.45 -93.34 28.94
C THR A 888 -68.77 -92.83 29.49
N ASP A 889 -68.83 -91.56 29.89
CA ASP A 889 -69.87 -91.03 30.78
C ASP A 889 -70.72 -89.99 30.06
N LYS A 890 -71.78 -90.46 29.38
CA LYS A 890 -72.71 -89.58 28.65
C LYS A 890 -73.57 -88.78 29.63
N ILE A 891 -73.31 -87.48 29.75
CA ILE A 891 -74.09 -86.55 30.59
C ILE A 891 -75.32 -86.08 29.82
N PHE A 892 -75.22 -85.97 28.49
CA PHE A 892 -76.30 -85.55 27.60
C PHE A 892 -76.70 -86.62 26.56
N SER A 893 -77.87 -86.43 25.95
CA SER A 893 -78.45 -87.29 24.91
C SER A 893 -79.20 -86.47 23.86
N ILE A 894 -79.33 -86.97 22.62
CA ILE A 894 -80.07 -86.32 21.55
C ILE A 894 -81.09 -87.26 20.88
N THR A 895 -82.19 -86.69 20.39
CA THR A 895 -83.23 -87.40 19.60
C THR A 895 -83.67 -86.56 18.39
N ARG A 896 -83.93 -87.18 17.23
CA ARG A 896 -84.37 -86.50 15.99
C ARG A 896 -85.89 -86.36 15.92
N ASN A 897 -86.38 -85.22 15.43
CA ASN A 897 -87.78 -84.97 15.08
C ASN A 897 -87.86 -84.04 13.85
N GLY A 898 -87.93 -84.61 12.64
CA GLY A 898 -87.69 -83.85 11.40
C GLY A 898 -86.24 -83.35 11.38
N ASP A 899 -86.00 -82.13 10.92
CA ASP A 899 -84.66 -81.54 10.82
C ASP A 899 -84.22 -80.84 12.12
N VAL A 900 -84.83 -81.28 13.23
CA VAL A 900 -84.59 -80.83 14.60
C VAL A 900 -84.02 -81.97 15.44
N GLY A 901 -82.91 -81.70 16.13
CA GLY A 901 -82.37 -82.51 17.21
C GLY A 901 -82.74 -81.93 18.58
N ILE A 902 -83.18 -82.76 19.52
CA ILE A 902 -83.58 -82.33 20.87
C ILE A 902 -82.60 -82.89 21.90
N ILE A 903 -81.86 -82.00 22.58
CA ILE A 903 -80.83 -82.32 23.59
C ILE A 903 -81.47 -82.43 24.97
N LYS A 904 -81.16 -83.50 25.72
CA LYS A 904 -81.69 -83.76 27.07
C LYS A 904 -80.61 -84.25 28.03
N VAL A 905 -80.72 -83.84 29.30
CA VAL A 905 -79.89 -84.38 30.40
C VAL A 905 -80.11 -85.88 30.52
N LEU A 906 -79.05 -86.67 30.46
CA LEU A 906 -79.07 -88.13 30.60
C LEU A 906 -78.68 -88.56 32.01
N ASP A 907 -77.68 -87.89 32.61
CA ASP A 907 -77.20 -88.14 33.97
C ASP A 907 -76.93 -86.82 34.70
N ALA A 908 -77.93 -86.32 35.44
CA ALA A 908 -77.83 -85.05 36.15
C ALA A 908 -76.91 -85.10 37.38
N THR A 909 -76.50 -86.29 37.85
CA THR A 909 -75.67 -86.45 39.06
C THR A 909 -74.23 -85.96 38.90
N LYS A 910 -73.90 -85.43 37.71
CA LYS A 910 -72.57 -84.96 37.31
C LYS A 910 -72.47 -83.46 37.09
N LEU A 911 -73.60 -82.75 37.07
CA LEU A 911 -73.67 -81.29 36.96
C LEU A 911 -73.26 -80.68 38.32
N ASP A 912 -72.16 -79.94 38.33
CA ASP A 912 -71.47 -79.46 39.55
C ASP A 912 -70.66 -78.24 39.12
N PHE A 913 -71.08 -77.02 39.52
CA PHE A 913 -70.47 -75.81 38.97
C PHE A 913 -68.99 -75.72 39.32
N GLU A 914 -68.65 -75.88 40.59
CA GLU A 914 -67.29 -75.69 41.11
C GLU A 914 -66.29 -76.68 40.53
N LYS A 915 -66.76 -77.85 40.08
CA LYS A 915 -65.96 -78.84 39.38
C LYS A 915 -65.93 -78.66 37.86
N THR A 916 -67.03 -78.26 37.23
CA THR A 916 -67.15 -78.17 35.76
C THR A 916 -68.19 -77.12 35.38
N LYS A 917 -67.73 -75.86 35.32
CA LYS A 917 -68.53 -74.65 35.06
C LYS A 917 -69.27 -74.68 33.70
N SER A 918 -68.85 -75.51 32.75
CA SER A 918 -69.58 -75.77 31.51
C SER A 918 -69.20 -77.11 30.85
N TYR A 919 -70.14 -77.68 30.10
CA TYR A 919 -69.93 -78.85 29.23
C TYR A 919 -69.98 -78.45 27.76
N SER A 920 -69.09 -79.05 26.97
CA SER A 920 -69.08 -78.89 25.51
C SER A 920 -69.79 -80.08 24.86
N VAL A 921 -70.96 -79.83 24.26
CA VAL A 921 -71.83 -80.86 23.66
C VAL A 921 -71.87 -80.65 22.15
N THR A 922 -71.05 -81.40 21.41
CA THR A 922 -71.01 -81.34 19.93
C THR A 922 -72.09 -82.23 19.33
N VAL A 923 -73.12 -81.61 18.75
CA VAL A 923 -74.12 -82.25 17.91
C VAL A 923 -73.64 -82.31 16.47
N VAL A 924 -73.85 -83.45 15.81
CA VAL A 924 -73.51 -83.68 14.40
C VAL A 924 -74.77 -84.04 13.61
N ALA A 925 -75.00 -83.30 12.52
CA ALA A 925 -75.96 -83.60 11.47
C ALA A 925 -75.25 -84.20 10.23
N THR A 926 -76.01 -84.75 9.29
CA THR A 926 -75.47 -85.33 8.04
C THR A 926 -76.53 -85.25 6.93
N ASP A 927 -76.16 -84.86 5.71
CA ASP A 927 -77.06 -84.79 4.54
C ASP A 927 -77.38 -86.18 3.92
N SER A 928 -77.80 -86.21 2.65
CA SER A 928 -78.10 -87.43 1.88
C SER A 928 -77.16 -87.70 0.70
N ALA A 929 -76.12 -86.90 0.48
CA ALA A 929 -75.24 -86.95 -0.68
C ALA A 929 -74.39 -88.24 -0.75
N THR A 930 -73.99 -88.62 -1.97
CA THR A 930 -73.14 -89.80 -2.22
C THR A 930 -71.91 -89.43 -3.06
N PRO A 931 -70.72 -90.02 -2.81
CA PRO A 931 -70.46 -91.27 -2.08
C PRO A 931 -70.25 -91.13 -0.56
N LYS A 932 -70.25 -89.90 -0.03
CA LYS A 932 -70.31 -89.59 1.41
C LYS A 932 -71.13 -88.32 1.57
N GLY A 933 -72.09 -88.34 2.48
CA GLY A 933 -72.71 -87.09 2.93
C GLY A 933 -71.72 -86.28 3.76
N LEU A 934 -71.83 -84.96 3.66
CA LEU A 934 -71.11 -84.01 4.49
C LEU A 934 -71.81 -83.86 5.85
N THR A 935 -71.08 -83.30 6.82
CA THR A 935 -71.49 -83.32 8.23
C THR A 935 -71.36 -81.95 8.85
N GLY A 936 -72.49 -81.27 9.03
CA GLY A 936 -72.57 -80.08 9.88
C GLY A 936 -72.42 -80.44 11.36
N GLU A 937 -71.65 -79.65 12.11
CA GLU A 937 -71.52 -79.81 13.56
C GLU A 937 -71.86 -78.49 14.26
N ARG A 938 -72.63 -78.55 15.36
CA ARG A 938 -72.85 -77.42 16.26
C ARG A 938 -72.48 -77.84 17.67
N THR A 939 -71.52 -77.14 18.25
CA THR A 939 -71.08 -77.34 19.63
C THR A 939 -71.79 -76.36 20.53
N PHE A 940 -72.53 -76.91 21.50
CA PHE A 940 -73.22 -76.16 22.53
C PHE A 940 -72.38 -76.10 23.79
N THR A 941 -72.23 -74.91 24.35
CA THR A 941 -71.67 -74.74 25.69
C THR A 941 -72.83 -74.80 26.67
N VAL A 942 -73.08 -75.99 27.21
CA VAL A 942 -74.05 -76.16 28.29
C VAL A 942 -73.39 -75.68 29.57
N ASN A 943 -73.50 -74.37 29.82
CA ASN A 943 -73.06 -73.74 31.05
C ASN A 943 -73.82 -74.35 32.22
N VAL A 944 -73.08 -74.86 33.20
CA VAL A 944 -73.64 -74.94 34.55
C VAL A 944 -73.69 -73.50 35.05
N THR A 945 -74.80 -73.07 35.65
CA THR A 945 -74.87 -71.71 36.23
C THR A 945 -74.49 -71.75 37.70
N ASP A 946 -73.48 -70.97 38.08
CA ASP A 946 -73.27 -70.53 39.46
C ASP A 946 -74.47 -69.72 39.97
N VAL A 947 -74.46 -69.42 41.27
CA VAL A 947 -75.46 -68.58 41.93
C VAL A 947 -74.84 -67.44 42.76
N GLU A 948 -73.54 -67.14 42.59
CA GLU A 948 -72.80 -66.07 43.27
C GLU A 948 -72.14 -65.06 42.27
N THR A 949 -71.67 -63.88 42.73
CA THR A 949 -71.63 -62.64 41.91
C THR A 949 -70.35 -61.77 41.98
N ASP A 950 -70.09 -61.00 40.91
CA ASP A 950 -68.96 -60.05 40.71
C ASP A 950 -68.87 -58.87 41.72
N VAL A 951 -67.70 -58.19 41.73
CA VAL A 951 -67.32 -57.16 42.72
C VAL A 951 -66.84 -55.84 42.08
N THR A 952 -67.36 -54.71 42.57
CA THR A 952 -66.87 -53.35 42.28
C THR A 952 -65.99 -52.83 43.42
N VAL A 953 -64.79 -52.33 43.13
CA VAL A 953 -63.92 -51.67 44.12
C VAL A 953 -64.11 -50.16 44.07
N ASN A 954 -64.55 -49.55 45.17
CA ASN A 954 -64.57 -48.10 45.32
C ASN A 954 -63.32 -47.67 46.10
N LEU A 955 -62.56 -46.72 45.54
CA LEU A 955 -61.46 -46.06 46.26
C LEU A 955 -61.95 -44.73 46.88
N THR A 956 -61.31 -44.34 47.97
CA THR A 956 -61.45 -43.04 48.64
C THR A 956 -60.08 -42.48 48.93
N ASP A 957 -59.98 -41.15 48.98
CA ASP A 957 -58.73 -40.41 49.08
C ASP A 957 -57.78 -40.91 50.19
N GLY A 958 -56.48 -40.90 49.90
CA GLY A 958 -55.43 -41.37 50.79
C GLY A 958 -55.25 -42.90 50.92
N THR A 959 -55.96 -43.73 50.14
CA THR A 959 -55.93 -45.21 50.30
C THR A 959 -55.26 -45.92 49.11
N ALA A 960 -54.26 -46.78 49.39
CA ALA A 960 -53.59 -47.59 48.36
C ALA A 960 -54.47 -48.77 47.89
N ALA A 961 -54.54 -48.99 46.57
CA ALA A 961 -55.35 -50.03 45.97
C ALA A 961 -54.62 -51.40 45.98
N THR A 962 -55.26 -52.41 46.58
CA THR A 962 -54.82 -53.82 46.50
C THR A 962 -55.73 -54.57 45.53
N ILE A 963 -55.21 -54.88 44.35
CA ILE A 963 -56.00 -55.48 43.27
C ILE A 963 -55.96 -57.01 43.39
N GLY A 964 -57.13 -57.62 43.57
CA GLY A 964 -57.33 -59.08 43.45
C GLY A 964 -57.27 -59.54 42.00
N SER A 965 -57.01 -60.83 41.77
CA SER A 965 -56.58 -61.42 40.49
C SER A 965 -57.65 -61.52 39.38
N ALA A 966 -58.48 -60.49 39.18
CA ALA A 966 -59.60 -60.50 38.22
C ALA A 966 -59.97 -59.12 37.62
N ALA A 967 -59.22 -58.03 37.89
CA ALA A 967 -59.56 -56.69 37.40
C ALA A 967 -58.59 -56.19 36.31
N ASN A 968 -59.12 -55.89 35.12
CA ASN A 968 -58.38 -55.37 33.96
C ASN A 968 -58.67 -53.88 33.66
N ARG A 969 -59.45 -53.19 34.49
CA ARG A 969 -59.75 -51.75 34.37
C ARG A 969 -59.81 -51.12 35.75
N LEU A 970 -59.30 -49.89 35.89
CA LEU A 970 -59.38 -49.08 37.09
C LEU A 970 -59.89 -47.69 36.71
N GLU A 971 -60.87 -47.20 37.46
CA GLU A 971 -61.47 -45.86 37.29
C GLU A 971 -61.19 -45.06 38.57
N VAL A 972 -60.60 -43.88 38.42
CA VAL A 972 -60.38 -42.92 39.52
C VAL A 972 -61.61 -42.00 39.64
N LYS A 973 -61.68 -41.19 40.70
CA LYS A 973 -62.72 -40.17 40.87
C LYS A 973 -62.09 -38.81 41.16
N GLN A 974 -62.70 -37.78 40.58
CA GLN A 974 -62.36 -36.37 40.70
C GLN A 974 -61.82 -35.97 42.08
N GLY A 975 -60.58 -35.47 42.11
CA GLY A 975 -59.89 -34.98 43.30
C GLY A 975 -59.35 -36.08 44.22
N THR A 976 -58.95 -37.24 43.69
CA THR A 976 -58.37 -38.34 44.49
C THR A 976 -56.86 -38.46 44.30
N THR A 977 -56.08 -38.46 45.38
CA THR A 977 -54.62 -38.67 45.26
C THR A 977 -54.29 -40.16 45.09
N LEU A 978 -53.90 -40.59 43.89
CA LEU A 978 -53.57 -42.00 43.63
C LEU A 978 -52.12 -42.31 44.08
N LEU A 979 -51.97 -42.67 45.35
CA LEU A 979 -50.66 -42.82 46.02
C LEU A 979 -49.87 -44.09 45.65
N ALA A 980 -50.54 -45.21 45.32
CA ALA A 980 -49.90 -46.44 44.86
C ALA A 980 -50.91 -47.48 44.33
N ILE A 981 -50.52 -48.20 43.27
CA ILE A 981 -51.11 -49.49 42.86
C ILE A 981 -50.15 -50.59 43.33
N THR A 982 -50.63 -51.58 44.09
CA THR A 982 -49.80 -52.70 44.58
C THR A 982 -50.36 -54.05 44.12
N PRO A 983 -49.69 -54.75 43.18
CA PRO A 983 -50.11 -56.09 42.74
C PRO A 983 -49.83 -57.14 43.82
N ALA A 984 -50.87 -57.74 44.39
CA ALA A 984 -50.73 -58.79 45.40
C ALA A 984 -50.65 -60.18 44.75
N ASN A 985 -49.42 -60.67 44.51
CA ASN A 985 -49.11 -62.02 44.00
C ASN A 985 -49.79 -62.41 42.68
N PHE A 986 -49.40 -61.78 41.57
CA PHE A 986 -49.73 -62.26 40.22
C PHE A 986 -48.85 -63.46 39.81
N GLN A 987 -49.41 -64.39 39.04
CA GLN A 987 -48.70 -65.53 38.43
C GLN A 987 -48.98 -65.69 36.91
N TYR A 988 -49.31 -64.60 36.22
CA TYR A 988 -49.53 -64.54 34.77
C TYR A 988 -48.70 -63.42 34.15
N ASN A 989 -48.28 -63.59 32.90
CA ASN A 989 -47.20 -62.81 32.28
C ASN A 989 -47.69 -61.75 31.29
N ASP A 990 -49.01 -61.60 31.17
CA ASP A 990 -49.65 -61.18 29.91
C ASP A 990 -50.37 -59.82 30.03
N LEU A 991 -49.86 -58.94 30.91
CA LEU A 991 -50.28 -57.53 31.02
C LEU A 991 -49.35 -56.64 30.20
N ASN A 992 -49.68 -56.44 28.92
CA ASN A 992 -48.88 -55.67 27.97
C ASN A 992 -49.09 -54.14 28.06
N SER A 993 -50.14 -53.69 28.75
CA SER A 993 -50.49 -52.27 28.90
C SER A 993 -51.26 -52.07 30.21
N LEU A 994 -51.09 -50.89 30.81
CA LEU A 994 -51.94 -50.38 31.88
C LEU A 994 -52.40 -48.98 31.47
N THR A 995 -53.72 -48.80 31.37
CA THR A 995 -54.34 -47.48 31.18
C THR A 995 -54.87 -46.98 32.51
N ILE A 996 -54.55 -45.74 32.87
CA ILE A 996 -55.13 -45.01 34.00
C ILE A 996 -55.92 -43.86 33.41
N ASN A 997 -57.23 -43.84 33.66
CA ASN A 997 -58.09 -42.71 33.36
C ASN A 997 -58.33 -41.93 34.65
N GLY A 998 -57.95 -40.64 34.66
CA GLY A 998 -58.46 -39.66 35.60
C GLY A 998 -59.88 -39.21 35.19
N THR A 999 -60.20 -37.95 35.45
CA THR A 999 -61.57 -37.42 35.29
C THR A 999 -61.58 -35.96 34.81
N ASP A 1000 -62.78 -35.45 34.52
CA ASP A 1000 -63.06 -34.07 34.11
C ASP A 1000 -62.76 -33.02 35.23
N GLY A 1001 -61.63 -33.11 35.95
CA GLY A 1001 -61.08 -32.04 36.77
C GLY A 1001 -60.14 -32.41 37.93
N ALA A 1002 -58.91 -31.89 37.86
CA ALA A 1002 -57.97 -31.68 38.97
C ALA A 1002 -57.64 -32.94 39.80
N ASP A 1003 -57.15 -33.98 39.13
CA ASP A 1003 -56.60 -35.20 39.68
C ASP A 1003 -55.07 -35.12 39.88
N ASN A 1004 -54.55 -35.92 40.82
CA ASN A 1004 -53.13 -35.94 41.20
C ASN A 1004 -52.60 -37.38 41.14
N ILE A 1005 -51.96 -37.71 40.02
CA ILE A 1005 -51.59 -39.07 39.63
C ILE A 1005 -50.08 -39.24 39.79
N LYS A 1006 -49.63 -40.16 40.65
CA LYS A 1006 -48.19 -40.39 40.90
C LYS A 1006 -47.80 -41.84 40.62
N LEU A 1007 -46.86 -42.05 39.70
CA LEU A 1007 -46.36 -43.40 39.36
C LEU A 1007 -45.11 -43.71 40.19
N LEU A 1008 -45.17 -44.78 41.00
CA LEU A 1008 -44.08 -45.18 41.90
C LEU A 1008 -43.36 -46.44 41.39
N SER A 1009 -42.04 -46.49 41.55
CA SER A 1009 -41.17 -47.65 41.21
C SER A 1009 -41.46 -48.93 42.03
N SER A 1010 -42.40 -48.89 42.98
CA SER A 1010 -42.69 -49.97 43.92
C SER A 1010 -43.44 -51.17 43.31
N MET A 1011 -43.32 -51.41 41.99
CA MET A 1011 -43.42 -52.76 41.42
C MET A 1011 -42.22 -53.60 41.91
N ASN A 1012 -42.33 -54.09 43.14
CA ASN A 1012 -41.32 -54.86 43.83
C ASN A 1012 -41.34 -56.33 43.36
N THR A 1013 -40.66 -56.59 42.25
CA THR A 1013 -40.52 -57.90 41.63
C THR A 1013 -39.44 -58.74 42.32
N THR A 1014 -39.65 -59.11 43.60
CA THR A 1014 -38.76 -60.02 44.33
C THR A 1014 -38.97 -61.49 43.91
N GLY A 1015 -38.92 -61.76 42.60
CA GLY A 1015 -39.20 -63.06 42.00
C GLY A 1015 -40.11 -62.94 40.77
N VAL A 1016 -39.52 -63.15 39.59
CA VAL A 1016 -40.17 -63.26 38.27
C VAL A 1016 -40.75 -61.95 37.70
N ASN A 1017 -40.38 -61.69 36.43
CA ASN A 1017 -40.93 -60.76 35.43
C ASN A 1017 -41.31 -59.33 35.88
N ALA A 1018 -40.50 -58.36 35.45
CA ALA A 1018 -40.87 -56.95 35.42
C ALA A 1018 -41.94 -56.68 34.35
N PHE A 1019 -42.79 -55.68 34.60
CA PHE A 1019 -43.62 -55.07 33.57
C PHE A 1019 -42.70 -54.39 32.54
N LEU A 1020 -42.87 -54.74 31.26
CA LEU A 1020 -42.07 -54.25 30.12
C LEU A 1020 -42.92 -53.49 29.09
N GLY A 1021 -44.19 -53.23 29.40
CA GLY A 1021 -45.09 -52.42 28.57
C GLY A 1021 -45.00 -50.94 28.89
N THR A 1022 -45.73 -50.13 28.12
CA THR A 1022 -45.98 -48.72 28.43
C THR A 1022 -47.10 -48.59 29.45
N VAL A 1023 -47.00 -47.56 30.31
CA VAL A 1023 -48.14 -47.08 31.11
C VAL A 1023 -48.68 -45.85 30.43
N LYS A 1024 -49.97 -45.86 30.06
CA LYS A 1024 -50.66 -44.69 29.52
C LYS A 1024 -51.52 -44.05 30.62
N VAL A 1025 -51.32 -42.77 30.84
CA VAL A 1025 -52.19 -41.94 31.69
C VAL A 1025 -52.97 -41.00 30.77
N LEU A 1026 -54.28 -40.96 30.97
CA LEU A 1026 -55.17 -39.92 30.44
C LEU A 1026 -55.62 -39.13 31.66
N ALA A 1027 -55.13 -37.91 31.86
CA ALA A 1027 -55.40 -37.14 33.06
C ALA A 1027 -56.87 -36.67 33.07
N GLY A 1028 -57.27 -35.83 32.11
CA GLY A 1028 -58.67 -35.71 31.73
C GLY A 1028 -59.07 -34.39 31.09
N GLY A 1029 -59.46 -33.42 31.92
CA GLY A 1029 -60.12 -32.20 31.47
C GLY A 1029 -60.23 -31.11 32.55
N GLY A 1030 -59.23 -31.04 33.42
CA GLY A 1030 -58.96 -29.87 34.25
C GLY A 1030 -57.52 -29.95 34.76
N ALA A 1031 -57.02 -28.87 35.36
CA ALA A 1031 -55.62 -28.71 35.78
C ALA A 1031 -55.13 -29.80 36.75
N ASP A 1032 -54.47 -30.81 36.18
CA ASP A 1032 -54.02 -32.06 36.76
C ASP A 1032 -52.52 -32.02 37.08
N THR A 1033 -52.00 -33.11 37.67
CA THR A 1033 -50.56 -33.29 37.87
C THR A 1033 -50.20 -34.77 37.81
N VAL A 1034 -49.41 -35.14 36.80
CA VAL A 1034 -49.00 -36.51 36.50
C VAL A 1034 -47.49 -36.65 36.69
N ASP A 1035 -47.09 -37.26 37.81
CA ASP A 1035 -45.69 -37.35 38.22
C ASP A 1035 -45.17 -38.79 38.15
N ALA A 1036 -44.46 -39.10 37.06
CA ALA A 1036 -43.82 -40.37 36.82
C ALA A 1036 -42.30 -40.38 37.12
N ARG A 1037 -41.72 -39.34 37.75
CA ARG A 1037 -40.27 -39.25 38.08
C ARG A 1037 -39.71 -40.36 38.97
N LEU A 1038 -40.56 -41.24 39.49
CA LEU A 1038 -40.17 -42.43 40.24
C LEU A 1038 -40.27 -43.73 39.41
N ALA A 1039 -40.65 -43.67 38.13
CA ALA A 1039 -41.03 -44.79 37.26
C ALA A 1039 -39.88 -45.44 36.47
N THR A 1040 -38.67 -45.46 37.04
CA THR A 1040 -37.35 -45.77 36.42
C THR A 1040 -37.15 -47.15 35.72
N LYS A 1041 -38.23 -47.87 35.39
CA LYS A 1041 -38.25 -49.19 34.74
C LYS A 1041 -39.04 -49.26 33.43
N PHE A 1042 -39.91 -48.29 33.13
CA PHE A 1042 -40.80 -48.31 31.97
C PHE A 1042 -40.96 -46.92 31.38
N SER A 1043 -41.19 -46.83 30.07
CA SER A 1043 -41.58 -45.58 29.42
C SER A 1043 -43.01 -45.19 29.80
N ALA A 1044 -43.20 -43.94 30.16
CA ALA A 1044 -44.48 -43.29 30.39
C ALA A 1044 -45.02 -42.66 29.09
N HIS A 1045 -46.33 -42.74 28.90
CA HIS A 1045 -47.06 -41.94 27.92
C HIS A 1045 -48.14 -41.19 28.68
N LEU A 1046 -47.98 -39.87 28.79
CA LEU A 1046 -48.78 -38.99 29.63
C LEU A 1046 -49.51 -37.99 28.73
N ASP A 1047 -50.84 -38.05 28.75
CA ASP A 1047 -51.69 -37.04 28.12
C ASP A 1047 -52.35 -36.25 29.25
N GLY A 1048 -52.21 -34.92 29.24
CA GLY A 1048 -52.90 -34.02 30.16
C GLY A 1048 -54.37 -33.90 29.79
N GLY A 1049 -54.65 -33.12 28.76
CA GLY A 1049 -55.97 -32.87 28.20
C GLY A 1049 -56.28 -31.38 28.25
N ALA A 1050 -57.36 -31.00 28.93
CA ALA A 1050 -57.80 -29.60 28.96
C ALA A 1050 -57.50 -28.89 30.28
N ALA A 1051 -56.91 -27.70 30.17
CA ALA A 1051 -56.42 -26.78 31.20
C ALA A 1051 -55.03 -27.11 31.80
N ASN A 1052 -54.45 -26.08 32.44
CA ASN A 1052 -53.05 -25.96 32.87
C ASN A 1052 -52.45 -27.13 33.69
N ASP A 1053 -51.77 -28.03 33.00
CA ASP A 1053 -51.30 -29.32 33.50
C ASP A 1053 -49.82 -29.37 33.90
N LYS A 1054 -49.42 -30.47 34.54
CA LYS A 1054 -48.05 -30.70 35.04
C LYS A 1054 -47.63 -32.15 34.84
N LEU A 1055 -46.89 -32.40 33.78
CA LEU A 1055 -46.47 -33.73 33.34
C LEU A 1055 -44.97 -33.92 33.58
N TYR A 1056 -44.59 -35.01 34.24
CA TYR A 1056 -43.20 -35.36 34.46
C TYR A 1056 -42.95 -36.82 34.11
N GLY A 1057 -42.20 -37.11 33.03
CA GLY A 1057 -41.88 -38.47 32.58
C GLY A 1057 -40.94 -39.18 33.56
N GLY A 1058 -39.70 -38.73 33.61
CA GLY A 1058 -38.73 -39.06 34.64
C GLY A 1058 -37.44 -39.68 34.13
N ALA A 1059 -37.55 -40.90 33.61
CA ALA A 1059 -36.38 -41.71 33.24
C ALA A 1059 -36.79 -42.92 32.40
N LYS A 1060 -36.10 -43.08 31.25
CA LYS A 1060 -36.57 -43.73 30.01
C LYS A 1060 -37.20 -42.71 29.06
N ASN A 1061 -37.17 -43.09 27.79
CA ASN A 1061 -37.76 -42.39 26.65
C ASN A 1061 -39.27 -42.27 26.86
N ASP A 1062 -39.73 -41.11 27.29
CA ASP A 1062 -41.11 -40.83 27.67
C ASP A 1062 -41.81 -39.96 26.60
N THR A 1063 -43.15 -39.95 26.60
CA THR A 1063 -43.95 -39.13 25.66
C THR A 1063 -45.02 -38.37 26.42
N LEU A 1064 -44.90 -37.04 26.42
CA LEU A 1064 -45.75 -36.10 27.15
C LEU A 1064 -46.50 -35.22 26.15
N CYS A 1065 -47.82 -35.11 26.30
CA CYS A 1065 -48.69 -34.21 25.54
C CYS A 1065 -49.49 -33.36 26.55
N GLY A 1066 -49.41 -32.03 26.47
CA GLY A 1066 -50.27 -31.13 27.26
C GLY A 1066 -51.71 -31.15 26.76
N ASP A 1067 -51.87 -30.90 25.46
CA ASP A 1067 -53.09 -30.76 24.64
C ASP A 1067 -53.70 -29.33 24.59
N ASP A 1068 -54.29 -28.78 25.67
CA ASP A 1068 -55.16 -27.58 25.63
C ASP A 1068 -54.98 -26.69 26.91
N GLY A 1069 -53.86 -25.96 27.09
CA GLY A 1069 -53.56 -25.23 28.36
C GLY A 1069 -52.30 -24.33 28.36
N ASP A 1070 -51.98 -23.64 29.47
CA ASP A 1070 -50.59 -23.19 29.71
C ASP A 1070 -49.91 -24.20 30.66
N ASP A 1071 -49.09 -25.09 30.09
CA ASP A 1071 -48.70 -26.36 30.69
C ASP A 1071 -47.21 -26.42 31.09
N LEU A 1072 -46.87 -27.40 31.94
CA LEU A 1072 -45.51 -27.68 32.37
C LEU A 1072 -45.15 -29.14 32.11
N LEU A 1073 -44.37 -29.37 31.06
CA LEU A 1073 -43.87 -30.68 30.66
C LEU A 1073 -42.40 -30.83 31.03
N SER A 1074 -42.01 -32.00 31.50
CA SER A 1074 -40.62 -32.33 31.78
C SER A 1074 -40.32 -33.80 31.50
N GLY A 1075 -39.41 -34.08 30.57
CA GLY A 1075 -38.96 -35.44 30.23
C GLY A 1075 -38.10 -36.00 31.36
N GLY A 1076 -36.80 -35.72 31.32
CA GLY A 1076 -35.90 -35.77 32.46
C GLY A 1076 -34.63 -36.57 32.22
N SER A 1077 -34.74 -37.82 31.73
CA SER A 1077 -33.57 -38.66 31.43
C SER A 1077 -33.87 -39.84 30.50
N GLY A 1078 -33.83 -39.55 29.20
CA GLY A 1078 -34.22 -40.43 28.10
C GLY A 1078 -33.87 -39.77 26.78
N ASN A 1079 -34.41 -40.28 25.67
CA ASN A 1079 -34.65 -39.43 24.51
C ASN A 1079 -36.16 -39.30 24.47
N ASP A 1080 -36.65 -38.19 25.00
CA ASP A 1080 -38.03 -37.94 25.34
C ASP A 1080 -38.73 -37.15 24.22
N THR A 1081 -40.06 -37.13 24.24
CA THR A 1081 -40.86 -36.34 23.29
C THR A 1081 -41.89 -35.54 24.06
N LEU A 1082 -41.74 -34.22 24.04
CA LEU A 1082 -42.60 -33.26 24.71
C LEU A 1082 -43.36 -32.47 23.64
N ILE A 1083 -44.67 -32.46 23.75
CA ILE A 1083 -45.60 -31.72 22.89
C ILE A 1083 -46.44 -30.84 23.81
N GLY A 1084 -46.39 -29.53 23.60
CA GLY A 1084 -47.26 -28.58 24.30
C GLY A 1084 -48.71 -28.82 23.96
N GLY A 1085 -49.21 -28.09 22.95
CA GLY A 1085 -50.60 -28.17 22.52
C GLY A 1085 -50.90 -29.03 21.28
N ASP A 1086 -52.18 -29.00 20.89
CA ASP A 1086 -52.73 -29.36 19.57
C ASP A 1086 -52.46 -28.23 18.54
N THR A 1087 -52.63 -28.51 17.24
CA THR A 1087 -52.55 -27.51 16.13
C THR A 1087 -53.53 -26.31 16.22
N LEU A 1088 -54.41 -26.28 17.21
CA LEU A 1088 -55.39 -25.21 17.48
C LEU A 1088 -55.16 -24.50 18.82
N ASP A 1089 -54.19 -24.95 19.61
CA ASP A 1089 -53.94 -24.39 20.95
C ASP A 1089 -53.32 -22.98 20.89
N THR A 1090 -53.43 -22.27 22.01
CA THR A 1090 -52.92 -20.91 22.24
C THR A 1090 -52.36 -20.77 23.67
N GLY A 1091 -51.76 -21.84 24.18
CA GLY A 1091 -51.09 -21.96 25.47
C GLY A 1091 -49.90 -21.01 25.66
N ASN A 1092 -49.13 -21.23 26.72
CA ASN A 1092 -47.88 -20.50 26.98
C ASN A 1092 -46.98 -21.45 27.80
N ASP A 1093 -46.45 -22.45 27.11
CA ASP A 1093 -46.01 -23.69 27.72
C ASP A 1093 -44.58 -23.63 28.25
N THR A 1094 -44.24 -24.58 29.11
CA THR A 1094 -42.89 -24.76 29.61
C THR A 1094 -42.45 -26.21 29.38
N LEU A 1095 -41.64 -26.43 28.35
CA LEU A 1095 -41.12 -27.75 27.97
C LEU A 1095 -39.65 -27.87 28.39
N LEU A 1096 -39.36 -28.85 29.26
CA LEU A 1096 -38.01 -29.12 29.77
C LEU A 1096 -37.60 -30.54 29.38
N GLY A 1097 -36.71 -30.71 28.39
CA GLY A 1097 -36.23 -32.03 27.94
C GLY A 1097 -35.49 -32.76 29.07
N GLY A 1098 -34.22 -32.43 29.26
CA GLY A 1098 -33.45 -32.76 30.46
C GLY A 1098 -32.08 -33.34 30.18
N THR A 1099 -32.01 -34.62 29.80
CA THR A 1099 -30.73 -35.32 29.54
C THR A 1099 -30.88 -36.51 28.57
N GLY A 1100 -30.22 -36.39 27.41
CA GLY A 1100 -30.34 -37.27 26.23
C GLY A 1100 -30.97 -36.50 25.06
N ASP A 1101 -30.92 -37.05 23.84
CA ASP A 1101 -31.30 -36.30 22.63
C ASP A 1101 -32.84 -36.19 22.51
N ASP A 1102 -33.41 -35.08 22.96
CA ASP A 1102 -34.84 -34.88 23.19
C ASP A 1102 -35.54 -34.17 22.00
N VAL A 1103 -36.87 -34.32 21.91
CA VAL A 1103 -37.73 -33.62 20.94
C VAL A 1103 -38.77 -32.77 21.66
N LEU A 1104 -38.73 -31.46 21.44
CA LEU A 1104 -39.64 -30.49 22.05
C LEU A 1104 -40.41 -29.73 20.95
N LEU A 1105 -41.75 -29.68 21.06
CA LEU A 1105 -42.66 -28.96 20.17
C LEU A 1105 -43.58 -28.06 21.00
N GLY A 1106 -43.43 -26.73 20.94
CA GLY A 1106 -44.33 -25.79 21.63
C GLY A 1106 -45.72 -25.72 20.99
N MET A 1107 -45.73 -25.61 19.66
CA MET A 1107 -46.89 -25.51 18.74
C MET A 1107 -47.49 -24.10 18.64
N GLY A 1108 -48.07 -23.57 19.71
CA GLY A 1108 -48.90 -22.37 19.62
C GLY A 1108 -49.03 -21.64 20.94
N GLY A 1109 -48.12 -20.70 21.21
CA GLY A 1109 -48.10 -19.99 22.48
C GLY A 1109 -47.12 -18.84 22.56
N ASN A 1110 -46.49 -18.65 23.71
CA ASN A 1110 -45.32 -17.79 23.89
C ASN A 1110 -44.41 -18.55 24.84
N ASP A 1111 -43.77 -19.56 24.30
CA ASP A 1111 -43.41 -20.76 25.02
C ASP A 1111 -41.98 -20.69 25.58
N SER A 1112 -41.70 -21.54 26.56
CA SER A 1112 -40.42 -21.60 27.28
C SER A 1112 -39.81 -22.99 27.12
N LEU A 1113 -38.99 -23.17 26.09
CA LEU A 1113 -38.39 -24.45 25.72
C LEU A 1113 -36.92 -24.52 26.16
N ASP A 1114 -36.55 -25.58 26.87
CA ASP A 1114 -35.20 -25.86 27.37
C ASP A 1114 -34.87 -27.34 27.08
N GLY A 1115 -34.05 -27.60 26.05
CA GLY A 1115 -33.67 -28.97 25.66
C GLY A 1115 -32.83 -29.63 26.76
N GLY A 1116 -31.72 -28.99 27.12
CA GLY A 1116 -30.96 -29.23 28.33
C GLY A 1116 -29.58 -29.84 28.07
N ALA A 1117 -29.52 -31.11 27.68
CA ALA A 1117 -28.25 -31.84 27.54
C ALA A 1117 -28.39 -33.12 26.69
N GLY A 1118 -28.60 -32.92 25.38
CA GLY A 1118 -28.57 -33.94 24.34
C GLY A 1118 -28.08 -33.34 23.02
N ASN A 1119 -28.50 -33.89 21.89
CA ASN A 1119 -28.45 -33.19 20.60
C ASN A 1119 -29.90 -32.89 20.20
N ASP A 1120 -30.44 -31.84 20.79
CA ASP A 1120 -31.89 -31.70 20.97
C ASP A 1120 -32.55 -31.11 19.72
N THR A 1121 -33.80 -31.50 19.44
CA THR A 1121 -34.59 -30.96 18.33
C THR A 1121 -35.77 -30.18 18.87
N ILE A 1122 -35.69 -28.86 18.75
CA ILE A 1122 -36.67 -27.93 19.31
C ILE A 1122 -37.36 -27.16 18.18
N LEU A 1123 -38.69 -27.18 18.18
CA LEU A 1123 -39.53 -26.27 17.41
C LEU A 1123 -40.35 -25.46 18.42
N GLY A 1124 -40.28 -24.13 18.33
CA GLY A 1124 -41.16 -23.21 19.04
C GLY A 1124 -42.59 -23.37 18.50
N GLY A 1125 -42.95 -22.55 17.52
CA GLY A 1125 -44.21 -22.66 16.80
C GLY A 1125 -44.75 -21.30 16.37
N SER A 1126 -45.96 -20.94 16.82
CA SER A 1126 -46.54 -19.63 16.51
C SER A 1126 -46.77 -18.77 17.75
N GLY A 1127 -46.01 -17.69 17.84
CA GLY A 1127 -45.98 -16.69 18.92
C GLY A 1127 -44.55 -16.48 19.42
N ASN A 1128 -44.35 -15.66 20.45
CA ASN A 1128 -43.03 -15.11 20.78
C ASN A 1128 -42.26 -15.97 21.79
N ASP A 1129 -41.44 -16.89 21.30
CA ASP A 1129 -40.89 -17.98 22.11
C ASP A 1129 -39.54 -17.65 22.76
N THR A 1130 -39.26 -18.32 23.88
CA THR A 1130 -37.98 -18.27 24.59
C THR A 1130 -37.35 -19.67 24.58
N ILE A 1131 -36.31 -19.84 23.76
CA ILE A 1131 -35.71 -21.16 23.51
C ILE A 1131 -34.25 -21.21 23.98
N LEU A 1132 -33.91 -22.29 24.66
CA LEU A 1132 -32.55 -22.71 24.98
C LEU A 1132 -32.34 -24.14 24.45
N GLY A 1133 -31.31 -24.34 23.63
CA GLY A 1133 -30.83 -25.67 23.24
C GLY A 1133 -30.30 -26.40 24.46
N GLY A 1134 -29.13 -25.98 24.96
CA GLY A 1134 -28.54 -26.49 26.19
C GLY A 1134 -27.06 -26.84 26.02
N THR A 1135 -26.74 -28.14 25.96
CA THR A 1135 -25.38 -28.62 25.76
C THR A 1135 -25.30 -29.83 24.83
N GLY A 1136 -25.08 -29.58 23.54
CA GLY A 1136 -24.72 -30.57 22.52
C GLY A 1136 -24.67 -29.93 21.14
N ALA A 1137 -25.07 -30.65 20.09
CA ALA A 1137 -25.22 -30.07 18.76
C ALA A 1137 -26.71 -29.93 18.44
N ASP A 1138 -27.31 -28.84 18.93
CA ASP A 1138 -28.75 -28.67 19.00
C ASP A 1138 -29.33 -28.11 17.69
N LYS A 1139 -30.58 -28.46 17.38
CA LYS A 1139 -31.33 -27.98 16.22
C LYS A 1139 -32.59 -27.25 16.66
N VAL A 1140 -32.59 -25.93 16.54
CA VAL A 1140 -33.70 -25.07 16.94
C VAL A 1140 -34.32 -24.36 15.75
N LEU A 1141 -35.66 -24.35 15.70
CA LEU A 1141 -36.45 -23.41 14.90
C LEU A 1141 -37.41 -22.64 15.81
N GLY A 1142 -37.45 -21.31 15.74
CA GLY A 1142 -38.50 -20.50 16.37
C GLY A 1142 -39.85 -20.64 15.63
N GLU A 1143 -39.76 -20.51 14.30
CA GLU A 1143 -40.84 -20.54 13.30
C GLU A 1143 -41.60 -19.21 13.11
N ALA A 1144 -42.40 -18.72 14.07
CA ALA A 1144 -43.29 -17.57 13.81
C ALA A 1144 -43.63 -16.66 15.01
N GLY A 1145 -42.63 -15.90 15.51
CA GLY A 1145 -42.81 -14.83 16.49
C GLY A 1145 -41.75 -13.72 16.43
N ASP A 1146 -41.64 -12.89 17.48
CA ASP A 1146 -40.39 -12.16 17.77
C ASP A 1146 -39.57 -13.00 18.78
N ASP A 1147 -38.79 -13.97 18.32
CA ASP A 1147 -38.28 -15.06 19.17
C ASP A 1147 -36.95 -14.75 19.88
N SER A 1148 -36.68 -15.46 20.98
CA SER A 1148 -35.48 -15.32 21.81
C SER A 1148 -34.74 -16.65 21.94
N ILE A 1149 -33.93 -16.99 20.92
CA ILE A 1149 -33.24 -18.27 20.78
C ILE A 1149 -31.80 -18.20 21.28
N LYS A 1150 -31.40 -19.21 22.06
CA LYS A 1150 -30.02 -19.51 22.46
C LYS A 1150 -29.71 -20.97 22.12
N GLY A 1151 -28.58 -21.25 21.51
CA GLY A 1151 -28.05 -22.61 21.36
C GLY A 1151 -27.56 -23.11 22.72
N GLY A 1152 -26.26 -22.93 22.98
CA GLY A 1152 -25.72 -23.01 24.33
C GLY A 1152 -24.25 -23.40 24.34
N ALA A 1153 -23.96 -24.70 24.20
CA ALA A 1153 -22.60 -25.22 24.27
C ALA A 1153 -22.38 -26.47 23.39
N GLY A 1154 -22.23 -26.23 22.10
CA GLY A 1154 -21.62 -27.13 21.11
C GLY A 1154 -21.78 -26.56 19.70
N ASP A 1155 -21.87 -27.39 18.66
CA ASP A 1155 -21.92 -26.90 17.27
C ASP A 1155 -23.39 -26.81 16.80
N ASP A 1156 -24.07 -25.71 17.16
CA ASP A 1156 -25.53 -25.61 17.06
C ASP A 1156 -26.06 -25.18 15.67
N THR A 1157 -27.32 -25.48 15.38
CA THR A 1157 -28.05 -25.03 14.17
C THR A 1157 -29.35 -24.34 14.57
N LEU A 1158 -29.38 -23.01 14.47
CA LEU A 1158 -30.46 -22.16 14.99
C LEU A 1158 -31.08 -21.35 13.85
N ASP A 1159 -32.41 -21.39 13.70
CA ASP A 1159 -33.16 -20.55 12.76
C ASP A 1159 -34.28 -19.80 13.49
N GLY A 1160 -34.34 -18.48 13.35
CA GLY A 1160 -35.43 -17.66 13.88
C GLY A 1160 -36.77 -17.94 13.17
N GLY A 1161 -36.75 -17.96 11.84
CA GLY A 1161 -37.95 -18.17 11.02
C GLY A 1161 -38.65 -16.86 10.63
N GLY A 1162 -39.58 -16.39 11.45
CA GLY A 1162 -40.53 -15.29 11.18
C GLY A 1162 -40.26 -14.01 11.98
N ASP A 1163 -41.05 -12.97 11.71
CA ASP A 1163 -41.03 -11.66 12.40
C ASP A 1163 -39.68 -11.07 12.92
N ASN A 1164 -39.36 -10.92 14.22
CA ASN A 1164 -38.16 -10.15 14.65
C ASN A 1164 -37.29 -10.78 15.76
N ASP A 1165 -36.43 -11.71 15.37
CA ASP A 1165 -35.73 -12.61 16.29
C ASP A 1165 -34.47 -12.07 16.97
N THR A 1166 -34.12 -12.67 18.11
CA THR A 1166 -32.84 -12.56 18.79
C THR A 1166 -32.20 -13.95 18.92
N VAL A 1167 -31.34 -14.31 17.97
CA VAL A 1167 -30.70 -15.64 17.89
C VAL A 1167 -29.24 -15.57 18.37
N LYS A 1168 -28.81 -16.50 19.23
CA LYS A 1168 -27.43 -16.54 19.76
C LYS A 1168 -26.90 -17.98 19.83
N GLY A 1169 -25.71 -18.22 19.29
CA GLY A 1169 -25.07 -19.54 19.41
C GLY A 1169 -24.52 -19.81 20.82
N GLU A 1170 -23.87 -18.80 21.40
CA GLU A 1170 -23.15 -18.83 22.68
C GLU A 1170 -21.84 -19.63 22.68
N GLY A 1171 -21.80 -20.92 22.33
CA GLY A 1171 -20.73 -21.81 22.81
C GLY A 1171 -20.10 -22.85 21.87
N GLY A 1172 -20.03 -22.63 20.55
CA GLY A 1172 -19.20 -23.48 19.68
C GLY A 1172 -19.07 -22.99 18.24
N THR A 1173 -19.34 -23.84 17.24
CA THR A 1173 -19.21 -23.53 15.81
C THR A 1173 -20.58 -23.37 15.14
N ASP A 1174 -21.29 -22.31 15.50
CA ASP A 1174 -22.74 -22.24 15.32
C ASP A 1174 -23.20 -21.81 13.92
N SER A 1175 -24.24 -22.49 13.41
CA SER A 1175 -24.93 -22.18 12.16
C SER A 1175 -26.18 -21.34 12.45
N LEU A 1176 -26.01 -20.01 12.52
CA LEU A 1176 -27.07 -19.06 12.84
C LEU A 1176 -27.78 -18.53 11.58
N ASN A 1177 -29.03 -18.90 11.36
CA ASN A 1177 -29.94 -18.18 10.46
C ASN A 1177 -30.80 -17.20 11.26
N GLY A 1178 -30.93 -15.99 10.74
CA GLY A 1178 -31.78 -14.97 11.35
C GLY A 1178 -33.26 -15.14 11.03
N GLY A 1179 -33.65 -15.79 9.93
CA GLY A 1179 -35.04 -15.78 9.46
C GLY A 1179 -35.41 -14.57 8.60
N ALA A 1180 -36.70 -14.24 8.54
CA ALA A 1180 -37.24 -13.02 7.93
C ALA A 1180 -37.26 -11.84 8.91
N GLY A 1181 -37.43 -10.59 8.43
CA GLY A 1181 -37.63 -9.42 9.31
C GLY A 1181 -36.39 -8.64 9.74
N THR A 1182 -36.27 -8.26 11.02
CA THR A 1182 -35.29 -7.25 11.53
C THR A 1182 -34.48 -7.73 12.75
N ASN A 1183 -33.54 -8.66 12.54
CA ASN A 1183 -33.15 -9.60 13.60
C ASN A 1183 -31.79 -9.29 14.24
N SER A 1184 -31.63 -9.73 15.48
CA SER A 1184 -30.46 -9.54 16.35
C SER A 1184 -29.67 -10.85 16.51
N VAL A 1185 -29.03 -11.32 15.44
CA VAL A 1185 -28.15 -12.49 15.47
C VAL A 1185 -26.82 -12.16 16.15
N ILE A 1186 -26.38 -12.97 17.12
CA ILE A 1186 -25.14 -12.78 17.88
C ILE A 1186 -24.31 -14.08 17.94
N ASP A 1187 -23.24 -14.12 17.17
CA ASP A 1187 -22.10 -15.04 17.32
C ASP A 1187 -21.04 -14.35 18.22
N PRO A 1188 -20.75 -14.88 19.43
CA PRO A 1188 -19.73 -14.34 20.33
C PRO A 1188 -18.33 -14.92 20.05
N VAL A 1189 -17.83 -14.73 18.82
CA VAL A 1189 -16.48 -15.12 18.36
C VAL A 1189 -15.43 -15.01 19.48
N GLU A 1190 -14.73 -16.12 19.74
CA GLU A 1190 -13.78 -16.26 20.85
C GLU A 1190 -12.73 -15.13 20.87
N THR A 1191 -12.41 -14.64 22.08
CA THR A 1191 -11.72 -13.35 22.27
C THR A 1191 -10.22 -13.38 21.93
N ASP A 1192 -9.88 -13.33 20.64
CA ASP A 1192 -8.50 -13.08 20.16
C ASP A 1192 -8.38 -11.81 19.30
N ILE A 1193 -8.93 -10.70 19.82
CA ILE A 1193 -9.01 -9.38 19.14
C ILE A 1193 -7.65 -8.67 18.94
N ASN A 1194 -6.53 -9.37 19.15
CA ASN A 1194 -5.16 -8.83 19.12
C ASN A 1194 -4.45 -8.92 17.75
N GLN A 1195 -5.12 -9.35 16.66
CA GLN A 1195 -4.46 -9.57 15.35
C GLN A 1195 -5.10 -8.90 14.12
N MET A 1196 -6.02 -7.94 14.25
CA MET A 1196 -6.58 -7.23 13.07
C MET A 1196 -6.49 -5.69 13.03
N ASP A 1197 -6.02 -5.01 14.08
CA ASP A 1197 -5.91 -3.54 14.12
C ASP A 1197 -4.61 -3.02 13.44
N ALA A 1198 -4.36 -3.50 12.21
CA ALA A 1198 -3.12 -3.24 11.45
C ALA A 1198 -3.31 -3.16 9.92
N LEU A 1199 -4.56 -3.13 9.41
CA LEU A 1199 -4.84 -3.18 7.96
C LEU A 1199 -5.91 -2.19 7.45
N PHE A 1200 -6.27 -1.16 8.22
CA PHE A 1200 -7.27 -0.16 7.78
C PHE A 1200 -6.88 1.32 7.98
N GLU A 1201 -5.62 1.66 7.72
CA GLU A 1201 -5.18 3.06 7.60
C GLU A 1201 -4.42 3.31 6.28
N PHE A 1202 -5.17 3.43 5.17
CA PHE A 1202 -4.79 4.29 4.04
C PHE A 1202 -5.99 4.62 3.12
N ALA A 1203 -5.97 5.82 2.53
CA ALA A 1203 -6.81 6.26 1.41
C ALA A 1203 -8.35 6.40 1.61
N ILE A 1204 -8.77 7.27 2.55
CA ILE A 1204 -9.89 8.20 2.28
C ILE A 1204 -9.40 9.62 2.54
N ASP A 1205 -8.53 10.13 1.66
CA ASP A 1205 -8.12 11.55 1.64
C ASP A 1205 -7.69 11.98 0.23
N ASP A 1206 -8.53 11.67 -0.77
CA ASP A 1206 -8.51 12.34 -2.08
C ASP A 1206 -9.85 12.16 -2.81
N ILE A 1207 -10.19 13.08 -3.74
CA ILE A 1207 -11.50 13.22 -4.43
C ILE A 1207 -12.62 13.86 -3.58
N LEU A 1208 -12.46 15.15 -3.28
CA LEU A 1208 -13.61 16.08 -3.12
C LEU A 1208 -13.25 17.53 -3.53
N ALA A 1209 -12.70 17.68 -4.74
CA ALA A 1209 -12.37 18.99 -5.34
C ALA A 1209 -12.62 19.00 -6.86
N LEU A 1210 -12.99 20.17 -7.39
CA LEU A 1210 -13.46 20.44 -8.77
C LEU A 1210 -14.75 19.67 -9.16
N CYS A 1211 -15.91 20.30 -9.39
CA CYS A 1211 -16.10 21.52 -10.17
C CYS A 1211 -17.19 22.45 -9.58
N ASP A 1212 -16.83 23.71 -9.40
CA ASP A 1212 -17.75 24.85 -9.29
C ASP A 1212 -17.50 25.76 -10.51
N ASP A 1213 -18.52 26.51 -10.96
CA ASP A 1213 -18.53 27.43 -12.12
C ASP A 1213 -18.17 26.81 -13.52
N VAL A 1214 -18.87 27.08 -14.64
CA VAL A 1214 -19.19 28.39 -15.23
C VAL A 1214 -20.42 28.32 -16.17
N VAL A 1215 -21.44 29.12 -15.83
CA VAL A 1215 -22.26 30.03 -16.69
C VAL A 1215 -22.83 29.58 -18.07
N VAL A 1216 -24.14 29.38 -18.09
CA VAL A 1216 -25.19 30.01 -18.95
C VAL A 1216 -24.86 30.47 -20.39
N ASP A 1217 -25.51 29.84 -21.37
CA ASP A 1217 -26.59 30.46 -22.19
C ASP A 1217 -27.63 29.37 -22.59
#